data_AF-A0A497BYR0-F1
#
_entry.id   AF-A0A497BYR0-F1
#
_cell.length_a   1.000
_cell.length_b   1.000
_cell.length_c   1.000
_cell.angle_alpha   90.00
_cell.angle_beta   90.00
_cell.angle_gamma   90.00
#
_symmetry.space_group_name_H-M   'P 1'
#
loop_
_entity.id
_entity.type
_entity.pdbx_description
1 polymer ?
#
loop_
_entity_poly.entity_id
_entity_poly.type
_entity_poly.pdbx_seq_one_letter_code
_entity_poly.pdbx_strand_id
1 'polypeptide(L)'
;MHLAIHTKNGADFIRETYNNHPMAISQLKHAIATNQRPWSCARLQTEKICKLGLHPKLGKAKDHCFSAAPPMEMVGGELKRNPRKLARDRWPQPSPIRLRTDLKHTAKTKMEDDDETKEKEDKPKKKPLSERIEEAKAIIRESSSVVEINGLFFGQDENGIYEQTVDARTGIPSQRYLTNFHLTVESQREVRSLEGPPDTLIVLYSDTFKKKVEVPAEVWPSSPKMAPLLSMAFGCEAVFSPIDLDKIRAAITKLSEGTINKTTSFADFGYDSYSKPTEYRTTDCRITAEGIEEAKELVVGGFDQAKNLGMKKLDREVLKYVTECLINDVLKIHQPEITITAVAHALQAGIHNAYMPLQKAPILWLQGITGSGKSTLALVCQAFYGVFEHMVSISSTLRSLEYLSMQFKDSLMVIDDYKGGNQKFNMIELLQQFYDRSGRSKMSSSTNYNDSSSYYNRGLIMFTSEDKPTSEASTLARCILVDMPYLGDNTSEHDGRFNRADKAASFLSGITAEFIRHTMKNKTKKDFEKEFGEIMRDLTLPGKLKQNSKRISANLCANFLTWKMFCEFMAVEELCTREKSEELIGIHWTSIKAILVRMVDSCTEEQASNVFLYYLQSILSTGRYIMENDKHIYPHATVIGFIDDSEEDEVVYIYPPTAYGEVKKHVKNSGSDISHSIEAIGKQLKHDGVIAKANKGRNQLLKTVDGVKRWTWCIYAKHIGYQPSFKLIQGGDTEPIADPGSI
;
A
#
# COMPACT_ATOMS: atom_id res chain seq x y z
N MET A 1 27.50 16.05 -46.93
CA MET A 1 27.21 17.27 -47.72
C MET A 1 26.71 16.98 -49.14
N HIS A 2 27.49 16.34 -50.03
CA HIS A 2 27.07 16.18 -51.44
C HIS A 2 25.89 15.23 -51.70
N LEU A 3 25.64 14.25 -50.82
CA LEU A 3 24.44 13.40 -50.86
C LEU A 3 23.20 14.08 -50.25
N ALA A 4 23.39 15.10 -49.40
CA ALA A 4 22.28 15.77 -48.73
C ALA A 4 21.57 16.77 -49.66
N ILE A 5 22.29 17.46 -50.55
CA ILE A 5 21.70 18.50 -51.42
C ILE A 5 20.58 17.98 -52.36
N HIS A 6 20.55 16.67 -52.63
CA HIS A 6 19.54 16.02 -53.48
C HIS A 6 18.43 15.30 -52.71
N THR A 7 18.40 15.41 -51.38
CA THR A 7 17.24 15.00 -50.58
C THR A 7 16.32 16.19 -50.37
N LYS A 8 15.02 15.94 -50.19
CA LYS A 8 13.96 16.96 -50.15
C LYS A 8 14.23 18.12 -49.17
N ASN A 9 15.06 17.89 -48.13
CA ASN A 9 15.34 18.84 -47.04
C ASN A 9 16.83 19.18 -46.86
N GLY A 10 17.75 18.67 -47.68
CA GLY A 10 19.19 18.78 -47.36
C GLY A 10 19.85 20.12 -47.69
N ALA A 11 19.18 21.00 -48.43
CA ALA A 11 19.58 22.39 -48.57
C ALA A 11 19.42 23.16 -47.24
N ASP A 12 18.36 22.89 -46.48
CA ASP A 12 18.08 23.54 -45.21
C ASP A 12 19.00 23.02 -44.10
N PHE A 13 19.28 21.71 -44.10
CA PHE A 13 20.30 21.12 -43.24
C PHE A 13 21.68 21.79 -43.39
N ILE A 14 22.09 22.12 -44.62
CA ILE A 14 23.37 22.81 -44.86
C ILE A 14 23.33 24.27 -44.41
N ARG A 15 22.19 24.95 -44.54
CA ARG A 15 22.04 26.34 -44.06
C ARG A 15 22.11 26.42 -42.53
N GLU A 16 21.46 25.49 -41.83
CA GLU A 16 21.52 25.37 -40.37
C GLU A 16 22.92 24.98 -39.89
N THR A 17 23.52 23.94 -40.49
CA THR A 17 24.81 23.40 -40.03
C THR A 17 25.95 24.42 -40.16
N TYR A 18 25.91 25.29 -41.17
CA TYR A 18 26.97 26.25 -41.46
C TYR A 18 26.58 27.70 -41.21
N ASN A 19 25.49 27.95 -40.46
CA ASN A 19 25.08 29.26 -39.97
C ASN A 19 25.17 30.38 -41.04
N ASN A 20 24.67 30.10 -42.25
CA ASN A 20 24.65 31.06 -43.36
C ASN A 20 26.03 31.62 -43.78
N HIS A 21 27.13 30.89 -43.58
CA HIS A 21 28.46 31.35 -43.99
C HIS A 21 28.50 31.71 -45.50
N PRO A 22 29.01 32.91 -45.89
CA PRO A 22 28.85 33.45 -47.26
C PRO A 22 29.36 32.52 -48.38
N MET A 23 30.46 31.81 -48.12
CA MET A 23 31.04 30.83 -49.04
C MET A 23 30.12 29.61 -49.28
N ALA A 24 29.48 29.11 -48.22
CA ALA A 24 28.58 27.96 -48.30
C ALA A 24 27.29 28.35 -49.04
N ILE A 25 26.75 29.55 -48.79
CA ILE A 25 25.59 30.08 -49.51
C ILE A 25 25.90 30.29 -50.99
N SER A 26 27.06 30.85 -51.33
CA SER A 26 27.45 31.09 -52.73
C SER A 26 27.62 29.78 -53.50
N GLN A 27 28.24 28.76 -52.88
CA GLN A 27 28.35 27.42 -53.45
C GLN A 27 27.00 26.72 -53.59
N LEU A 28 26.08 26.88 -52.64
CA LEU A 28 24.73 26.34 -52.69
C LEU A 28 23.92 26.97 -53.83
N LYS A 29 23.95 28.30 -53.96
CA LYS A 29 23.27 29.04 -55.05
C LYS A 29 23.80 28.64 -56.42
N HIS A 30 25.11 28.53 -56.59
CA HIS A 30 25.71 28.12 -57.86
C HIS A 30 25.40 26.65 -58.21
N ALA A 31 25.41 25.75 -57.22
CA ALA A 31 25.09 24.33 -57.42
C ALA A 31 23.64 24.11 -57.84
N ILE A 32 22.70 24.88 -57.27
CA ILE A 32 21.29 24.89 -57.68
C ILE A 32 21.13 25.47 -59.09
N ALA A 33 21.82 26.58 -59.40
CA ALA A 33 21.70 27.27 -60.68
C ALA A 33 22.30 26.51 -61.89
N THR A 34 23.25 25.62 -61.69
CA THR A 34 24.02 24.99 -62.78
C THR A 34 23.81 23.48 -62.93
N ASN A 35 22.93 22.88 -62.10
CA ASN A 35 22.62 21.45 -62.10
C ASN A 35 23.86 20.51 -62.21
N GLN A 36 24.90 20.86 -61.43
CA GLN A 36 26.16 20.19 -61.07
C GLN A 36 27.40 20.28 -62.00
N ARG A 37 28.50 20.85 -61.47
CA ARG A 37 29.61 20.17 -60.73
C ARG A 37 30.41 21.23 -59.92
N PRO A 38 30.96 20.93 -58.72
CA PRO A 38 31.86 21.87 -58.05
C PRO A 38 33.12 22.08 -58.90
N TRP A 39 33.64 23.30 -58.90
CA TRP A 39 34.88 23.62 -59.60
C TRP A 39 36.02 22.77 -59.07
N SER A 40 36.85 22.25 -59.98
CA SER A 40 38.11 21.64 -59.59
C SER A 40 39.01 22.70 -58.95
N CYS A 41 39.92 22.29 -58.07
CA CYS A 41 40.91 23.20 -57.48
C CYS A 41 41.73 23.93 -58.57
N ALA A 42 41.95 23.30 -59.73
CA ALA A 42 42.56 23.93 -60.89
C ALA A 42 41.71 25.09 -61.43
N ARG A 43 40.40 24.90 -61.60
CA ARG A 43 39.46 25.96 -62.05
C ARG A 43 39.39 27.10 -61.02
N LEU A 44 39.38 26.78 -59.72
CA LEU A 44 39.40 27.78 -58.64
C LEU A 44 40.68 28.64 -58.63
N GLN A 45 41.81 28.09 -59.08
CA GLN A 45 43.07 28.80 -59.21
C GLN A 45 43.14 29.62 -60.51
N THR A 46 42.65 29.10 -61.64
CA THR A 46 42.55 29.84 -62.91
C THR A 46 41.71 31.11 -62.76
N GLU A 47 40.65 31.04 -61.97
CA GLU A 47 39.71 32.13 -61.70
C GLU A 47 40.15 33.01 -60.52
N LYS A 48 41.38 32.78 -59.99
CA LYS A 48 42.04 33.51 -58.90
C LYS A 48 41.26 33.58 -57.57
N ILE A 49 40.27 32.72 -57.38
CA ILE A 49 39.46 32.64 -56.14
C ILE A 49 40.30 32.07 -54.99
N CYS A 50 41.20 31.12 -55.29
CA CYS A 50 42.15 30.58 -54.31
C CYS A 50 43.58 31.02 -54.69
N LYS A 51 44.16 31.95 -53.91
CA LYS A 51 45.57 32.33 -54.03
C LYS A 51 46.42 31.54 -53.03
N LEU A 52 47.27 30.66 -53.56
CA LEU A 52 48.37 29.95 -52.89
C LEU A 52 47.97 28.92 -51.81
N GLY A 53 48.43 27.68 -52.00
CA GLY A 53 48.21 26.52 -51.13
C GLY A 53 48.81 26.68 -49.73
N LEU A 54 48.04 27.27 -48.82
CA LEU A 54 48.22 27.19 -47.38
C LEU A 54 46.87 26.89 -46.73
N HIS A 55 46.63 25.63 -46.41
CA HIS A 55 45.52 25.28 -45.52
C HIS A 55 45.89 25.77 -44.10
N PRO A 56 45.05 26.56 -43.40
CA PRO A 56 45.44 27.29 -42.18
C PRO A 56 45.84 26.44 -40.95
N LYS A 57 45.88 25.10 -41.08
CA LYS A 57 46.13 24.15 -39.99
C LYS A 57 47.25 23.15 -40.24
N LEU A 58 47.95 23.24 -41.38
CA LEU A 58 49.04 22.31 -41.72
C LEU A 58 50.24 23.11 -42.22
N GLY A 59 51.13 23.49 -41.31
CA GLY A 59 52.39 24.14 -41.67
C GLY A 59 53.20 23.33 -42.69
N LYS A 60 53.80 24.03 -43.66
CA LYS A 60 54.86 23.63 -44.62
C LYS A 60 54.73 22.27 -45.36
N ALA A 61 53.58 21.61 -45.44
CA ALA A 61 53.38 20.45 -46.31
C ALA A 61 52.66 20.85 -47.61
N LYS A 62 53.41 21.09 -48.70
CA LYS A 62 52.89 21.73 -49.91
C LYS A 62 51.83 20.96 -50.71
N ASP A 63 51.63 19.65 -50.55
CA ASP A 63 50.80 18.88 -51.52
C ASP A 63 49.76 17.91 -50.94
N HIS A 64 49.31 18.07 -49.69
CA HIS A 64 48.39 17.09 -49.08
C HIS A 64 46.98 17.05 -49.75
N CYS A 65 46.55 18.12 -50.41
CA CYS A 65 45.23 18.16 -51.06
C CYS A 65 45.15 17.29 -52.34
N PHE A 66 46.24 16.67 -52.78
CA PHE A 66 46.37 16.07 -54.12
C PHE A 66 46.60 14.55 -54.16
N SER A 67 46.41 13.80 -53.06
CA SER A 67 46.51 12.34 -53.12
C SER A 67 45.15 11.69 -53.40
N ALA A 68 44.98 11.10 -54.59
CA ALA A 68 43.81 10.25 -54.89
C ALA A 68 43.67 9.17 -53.81
N ALA A 69 42.43 8.83 -53.42
CA ALA A 69 42.12 7.85 -52.37
C ALA A 69 41.36 6.63 -52.94
N PRO A 70 41.53 5.42 -52.37
CA PRO A 70 40.91 4.21 -52.91
C PRO A 70 39.38 4.26 -52.83
N PRO A 71 38.65 3.67 -53.80
CA PRO A 71 37.19 3.63 -53.79
C PRO A 71 36.67 2.85 -52.56
N MET A 72 35.48 3.19 -52.07
CA MET A 72 34.82 2.50 -50.97
C MET A 72 33.53 1.88 -51.48
N GLU A 73 33.27 0.61 -51.16
CA GLU A 73 32.05 -0.10 -51.57
C GLU A 73 31.39 -0.76 -50.36
N MET A 74 30.06 -0.81 -50.36
CA MET A 74 29.27 -1.58 -49.38
C MET A 74 29.33 -3.06 -49.75
N VAL A 75 29.90 -3.89 -48.87
CA VAL A 75 29.98 -5.35 -49.06
C VAL A 75 29.46 -6.03 -47.81
N GLY A 76 28.30 -6.68 -47.91
CA GLY A 76 27.66 -7.37 -46.78
C GLY A 76 27.19 -6.44 -45.65
N GLY A 77 26.73 -5.24 -46.00
CA GLY A 77 26.22 -4.25 -45.01
C GLY A 77 27.28 -3.35 -44.37
N GLU A 78 28.56 -3.61 -44.61
CA GLU A 78 29.68 -2.76 -44.13
C GLU A 78 30.40 -2.04 -45.27
N LEU A 79 30.82 -0.80 -45.02
CA LEU A 79 31.54 0.03 -45.98
C LEU A 79 33.04 -0.33 -45.98
N LYS A 80 33.51 -1.06 -46.99
CA LYS A 80 34.91 -1.51 -47.11
C LYS A 80 35.71 -0.69 -48.11
N ARG A 81 37.00 -0.47 -47.80
CA ARG A 81 37.93 0.31 -48.63
C ARG A 81 38.62 -0.58 -49.66
N ASN A 82 38.48 -0.23 -50.93
CA ASN A 82 38.98 -0.95 -52.11
C ASN A 82 38.82 -2.47 -52.04
N PRO A 83 37.62 -3.00 -51.77
CA PRO A 83 37.43 -4.43 -51.55
C PRO A 83 37.80 -5.27 -52.79
N ARG A 84 37.76 -4.67 -53.98
CA ARG A 84 38.16 -5.30 -55.26
C ARG A 84 39.65 -5.17 -55.58
N LYS A 85 40.45 -4.56 -54.71
CA LYS A 85 41.90 -4.35 -54.87
C LYS A 85 42.29 -3.71 -56.21
N LEU A 86 41.53 -2.71 -56.66
CA LEU A 86 41.82 -1.99 -57.90
C LEU A 86 43.14 -1.20 -57.77
N ALA A 87 43.98 -1.27 -58.82
CA ALA A 87 45.17 -0.46 -58.96
C ALA A 87 44.82 1.05 -59.04
N ARG A 88 45.74 1.90 -58.58
CA ARG A 88 45.49 3.33 -58.30
C ARG A 88 45.09 4.15 -59.52
N ASP A 89 45.64 3.81 -60.67
CA ASP A 89 45.37 4.38 -61.98
C ASP A 89 43.94 4.08 -62.48
N ARG A 90 43.31 3.03 -61.96
CA ARG A 90 41.94 2.61 -62.30
C ARG A 90 40.89 3.11 -61.31
N TRP A 91 41.25 4.01 -60.40
CA TRP A 91 40.28 4.59 -59.46
C TRP A 91 39.36 5.59 -60.19
N PRO A 92 38.04 5.53 -59.96
CA PRO A 92 37.09 6.38 -60.68
C PRO A 92 37.31 7.87 -60.37
N GLN A 93 37.27 8.71 -61.40
CA GLN A 93 37.39 10.16 -61.30
C GLN A 93 36.02 10.86 -61.42
N PRO A 94 35.77 11.93 -60.65
CA PRO A 94 36.68 12.51 -59.67
C PRO A 94 36.75 11.67 -58.38
N SER A 95 37.95 11.47 -57.85
CA SER A 95 38.16 10.84 -56.54
C SER A 95 37.29 11.56 -55.49
N PRO A 96 36.52 10.85 -54.64
CA PRO A 96 35.70 11.50 -53.63
C PRO A 96 36.57 12.35 -52.69
N ILE A 97 36.34 13.66 -52.67
CA ILE A 97 36.99 14.55 -51.70
C ILE A 97 36.34 14.28 -50.34
N ARG A 98 37.09 13.75 -49.37
CA ARG A 98 36.68 13.73 -47.97
C ARG A 98 37.26 14.95 -47.27
N LEU A 99 36.39 15.79 -46.71
CA LEU A 99 36.77 16.65 -45.59
C LEU A 99 36.94 15.74 -44.37
N ARG A 100 38.12 15.78 -43.76
CA ARG A 100 38.48 14.98 -42.60
C ARG A 100 37.80 15.55 -41.35
N THR A 101 36.53 15.23 -41.16
CA THR A 101 35.93 15.21 -39.82
C THR A 101 36.00 13.78 -39.32
N ASP A 102 36.67 13.63 -38.20
CA ASP A 102 36.74 12.47 -37.32
C ASP A 102 38.07 11.72 -37.24
N LEU A 103 38.44 11.59 -35.96
CA LEU A 103 39.47 10.79 -35.32
C LEU A 103 40.89 11.36 -35.28
N LYS A 104 41.14 11.94 -34.09
CA LYS A 104 42.23 11.59 -33.17
C LYS A 104 43.60 11.51 -33.84
N HIS A 105 44.38 12.57 -33.71
CA HIS A 105 45.66 12.47 -32.99
C HIS A 105 46.13 13.86 -32.58
N THR A 106 46.51 13.92 -31.31
CA THR A 106 47.23 14.94 -30.58
C THR A 106 48.30 15.66 -31.39
N ALA A 107 48.18 17.00 -31.50
CA ALA A 107 49.28 17.86 -31.90
C ALA A 107 50.38 17.80 -30.81
N LYS A 108 51.45 17.07 -31.10
CA LYS A 108 52.81 17.35 -30.62
C LYS A 108 53.57 17.94 -31.80
N THR A 109 53.93 19.21 -31.73
CA THR A 109 55.20 19.79 -32.24
C THR A 109 55.15 21.28 -31.88
N LYS A 110 56.00 21.75 -30.95
CA LYS A 110 57.37 22.19 -31.21
C LYS A 110 57.45 23.04 -32.48
N MET A 111 57.58 24.36 -32.31
CA MET A 111 58.28 25.23 -33.24
C MET A 111 59.43 25.84 -32.45
N GLU A 112 60.65 25.44 -32.82
CA GLU A 112 61.86 26.26 -32.76
C GLU A 112 62.12 26.70 -34.20
N ASP A 113 62.17 28.03 -34.35
CA ASP A 113 63.09 28.87 -35.11
C ASP A 113 63.47 28.54 -36.57
N ASP A 114 63.17 29.48 -37.47
CA ASP A 114 64.21 30.38 -38.00
C ASP A 114 63.59 31.44 -38.94
N ASP A 115 63.68 32.67 -38.45
CA ASP A 115 64.31 33.85 -39.05
C ASP A 115 63.69 34.73 -40.16
N GLU A 116 63.92 36.02 -39.91
CA GLU A 116 63.99 37.20 -40.78
C GLU A 116 62.74 38.02 -41.19
N THR A 117 62.54 39.08 -40.39
CA THR A 117 62.48 40.53 -40.74
C THR A 117 61.16 41.32 -40.58
N LYS A 118 61.19 42.17 -39.53
CA LYS A 118 60.59 43.52 -39.33
C LYS A 118 59.05 43.56 -39.16
N GLU A 119 58.45 44.12 -38.11
CA GLU A 119 58.78 45.30 -37.29
C GLU A 119 58.55 45.05 -35.78
N LYS A 120 59.32 45.76 -34.94
CA LYS A 120 59.30 45.66 -33.47
C LYS A 120 58.15 46.47 -32.88
N GLU A 121 57.22 45.79 -32.23
CA GLU A 121 56.48 46.33 -31.08
C GLU A 121 56.67 45.36 -29.90
N ASP A 122 57.22 45.88 -28.80
CA ASP A 122 57.46 45.15 -27.55
C ASP A 122 56.17 44.53 -27.02
N LYS A 123 56.02 43.21 -27.15
CA LYS A 123 54.99 42.43 -26.46
C LYS A 123 55.62 41.62 -25.31
N PRO A 124 55.04 41.67 -24.10
CA PRO A 124 55.61 41.04 -22.92
C PRO A 124 55.75 39.51 -23.11
N LYS A 125 56.88 38.96 -22.65
CA LYS A 125 57.19 37.52 -22.68
C LYS A 125 56.03 36.72 -22.05
N LYS A 126 55.39 35.84 -22.84
CA LYS A 126 54.32 34.95 -22.34
C LYS A 126 54.90 33.96 -21.33
N LYS A 127 54.28 33.88 -20.15
CA LYS A 127 54.62 32.92 -19.09
C LYS A 127 54.60 31.46 -19.61
N PRO A 128 55.41 30.54 -19.04
CA PRO A 128 55.36 29.10 -19.30
C PRO A 128 53.95 28.52 -19.25
N LEU A 129 53.64 27.53 -20.11
CA LEU A 129 52.30 26.94 -20.21
C LEU A 129 51.82 26.32 -18.87
N SER A 130 52.73 25.73 -18.10
CA SER A 130 52.44 25.21 -16.76
C SER A 130 52.01 26.31 -15.78
N GLU A 131 52.68 27.47 -15.80
CA GLU A 131 52.30 28.63 -14.99
C GLU A 131 50.96 29.21 -15.44
N ARG A 132 50.70 29.26 -16.76
CA ARG A 132 49.41 29.73 -17.29
C ARG A 132 48.24 28.82 -16.92
N ILE A 133 48.46 27.50 -16.85
CA ILE A 133 47.45 26.54 -16.41
C ILE A 133 47.18 26.69 -14.91
N GLU A 134 48.22 26.84 -14.09
CA GLU A 134 48.04 27.03 -12.64
C GLU A 134 47.45 28.40 -12.30
N GLU A 135 47.81 29.46 -13.03
CA GLU A 135 47.14 30.77 -12.92
C GLU A 135 45.67 30.70 -13.30
N ALA A 136 45.33 30.00 -14.40
CA ALA A 136 43.94 29.80 -14.79
C ALA A 136 43.14 29.02 -13.74
N LYS A 137 43.72 27.98 -13.15
CA LYS A 137 43.08 27.24 -12.04
C LYS A 137 42.96 28.09 -10.78
N ALA A 138 43.96 28.91 -10.45
CA ALA A 138 43.91 29.82 -9.30
C ALA A 138 42.78 30.84 -9.46
N ILE A 139 42.62 31.43 -10.66
CA ILE A 139 41.51 32.33 -10.98
C ILE A 139 40.15 31.63 -10.83
N ILE A 140 40.04 30.37 -11.26
CA ILE A 140 38.79 29.59 -11.11
C ILE A 140 38.51 29.30 -9.63
N ARG A 141 39.53 29.00 -8.81
CA ARG A 141 39.39 28.78 -7.37
C ARG A 141 38.91 30.02 -6.61
N GLU A 142 39.29 31.21 -7.06
CA GLU A 142 38.87 32.48 -6.46
C GLU A 142 37.44 32.88 -6.86
N SER A 143 36.81 32.17 -7.81
CA SER A 143 35.43 32.41 -8.20
C SER A 143 34.47 31.87 -7.14
N SER A 144 33.63 32.74 -6.58
CA SER A 144 32.64 32.38 -5.54
C SER A 144 31.51 31.45 -6.02
N SER A 145 31.37 31.24 -7.33
CA SER A 145 30.33 30.42 -7.96
C SER A 145 30.81 29.03 -8.40
N VAL A 146 32.05 28.65 -8.06
CA VAL A 146 32.67 27.40 -8.52
C VAL A 146 33.24 26.61 -7.35
N VAL A 147 33.04 25.29 -7.36
CA VAL A 147 33.54 24.35 -6.35
C VAL A 147 34.52 23.35 -6.96
N GLU A 148 35.60 23.04 -6.25
CA GLU A 148 36.59 22.04 -6.66
C GLU A 148 36.29 20.68 -6.02
N ILE A 149 36.19 19.62 -6.85
CA ILE A 149 35.96 18.24 -6.42
C ILE A 149 36.90 17.32 -7.20
N ASN A 150 37.80 16.62 -6.50
CA ASN A 150 38.78 15.70 -7.10
C ASN A 150 39.61 16.33 -8.25
N GLY A 151 39.92 17.63 -8.15
CA GLY A 151 40.68 18.37 -9.17
C GLY A 151 39.90 18.82 -10.40
N LEU A 152 38.57 18.63 -10.40
CA LEU A 152 37.63 19.17 -11.39
C LEU A 152 36.87 20.34 -10.76
N PHE A 153 36.54 21.33 -11.57
CA PHE A 153 35.81 22.52 -11.13
C PHE A 153 34.36 22.44 -11.64
N PHE A 154 33.40 22.69 -10.76
CA PHE A 154 31.97 22.66 -11.08
C PHE A 154 31.33 23.96 -10.68
N GLY A 155 30.43 24.47 -11.51
CA GLY A 155 29.64 25.66 -11.19
C GLY A 155 28.22 25.52 -11.69
N GLN A 156 27.41 26.52 -11.40
CA GLN A 156 26.01 26.57 -11.83
C GLN A 156 25.63 28.00 -12.17
N ASP A 157 25.00 28.19 -13.33
CA ASP A 157 24.51 29.46 -13.85
C ASP A 157 23.16 29.29 -14.54
N GLU A 158 22.64 30.36 -15.15
CA GLU A 158 21.33 30.40 -15.83
C GLU A 158 21.07 29.26 -16.83
N ASN A 159 22.12 28.65 -17.41
CA ASN A 159 22.04 27.58 -18.40
C ASN A 159 22.13 26.17 -17.78
N GLY A 160 22.46 26.05 -16.49
CA GLY A 160 22.49 24.79 -15.75
C GLY A 160 23.81 24.53 -15.02
N ILE A 161 24.03 23.27 -14.66
CA ILE A 161 25.24 22.82 -13.97
C ILE A 161 26.31 22.55 -15.00
N TYR A 162 27.52 23.09 -14.81
CA TYR A 162 28.63 22.93 -15.73
C TYR A 162 29.91 22.41 -15.04
N GLU A 163 30.71 21.69 -15.82
CA GLU A 163 32.09 21.32 -15.50
C GLU A 163 33.02 22.33 -16.20
N GLN A 164 33.84 23.02 -15.41
CA GLN A 164 34.87 23.95 -15.90
C GLN A 164 36.20 23.21 -16.00
N THR A 165 36.78 23.19 -17.20
CA THR A 165 38.07 22.55 -17.49
C THR A 165 39.04 23.55 -18.10
N VAL A 166 40.34 23.40 -17.81
CA VAL A 166 41.39 24.20 -18.44
C VAL A 166 42.02 23.37 -19.55
N ASP A 167 41.97 23.86 -20.79
CA ASP A 167 42.58 23.16 -21.92
C ASP A 167 44.11 23.08 -21.71
N ALA A 168 44.61 21.85 -21.56
CA ALA A 168 46.01 21.56 -21.32
C ALA A 168 46.97 22.04 -22.43
N ARG A 169 46.47 22.40 -23.62
CA ARG A 169 47.28 22.91 -24.74
C ARG A 169 47.33 24.42 -24.82
N THR A 170 46.28 25.10 -24.37
CA THR A 170 46.11 26.54 -24.56
C THR A 170 46.11 27.32 -23.24
N GLY A 171 45.88 26.65 -22.11
CA GLY A 171 45.69 27.25 -20.79
C GLY A 171 44.37 28.03 -20.69
N ILE A 172 43.44 27.84 -21.63
CA ILE A 172 42.18 28.57 -21.70
C ILE A 172 41.10 27.76 -20.96
N PRO A 173 40.35 28.38 -20.02
CA PRO A 173 39.18 27.76 -19.41
C PRO A 173 38.06 27.51 -20.44
N SER A 174 37.40 26.37 -20.33
CA SER A 174 36.23 26.01 -21.12
C SER A 174 35.16 25.38 -20.21
N GLN A 175 33.89 25.62 -20.53
CA GLN A 175 32.76 25.11 -19.77
C GLN A 175 32.02 24.04 -20.59
N ARG A 176 31.67 22.94 -19.93
CA ARG A 176 30.80 21.89 -20.47
C ARG A 176 29.59 21.76 -19.56
N TYR A 177 28.41 22.11 -20.06
CA TYR A 177 27.16 21.89 -19.33
C TYR A 177 26.85 20.40 -19.20
N LEU A 178 26.55 19.99 -17.96
CA LEU A 178 26.14 18.63 -17.58
C LEU A 178 24.61 18.50 -17.55
N THR A 179 23.92 19.61 -17.27
CA THR A 179 22.46 19.74 -17.30
C THR A 179 22.06 21.03 -18.03
N ASN A 180 20.80 21.11 -18.50
CA ASN A 180 20.19 22.37 -18.96
C ASN A 180 19.32 23.05 -17.87
N PHE A 181 19.44 22.61 -16.62
CA PHE A 181 18.60 23.07 -15.51
C PHE A 181 19.38 23.17 -14.21
N HIS A 182 18.88 24.01 -13.32
CA HIS A 182 19.39 24.18 -11.96
C HIS A 182 18.90 23.06 -11.06
N LEU A 183 19.76 22.58 -10.17
CA LEU A 183 19.39 21.62 -9.15
C LEU A 183 20.20 21.87 -7.88
N THR A 184 19.54 22.07 -6.76
CA THR A 184 20.19 22.22 -5.45
C THR A 184 19.59 21.25 -4.44
N VAL A 185 20.36 20.91 -3.42
CA VAL A 185 19.86 20.16 -2.26
C VAL A 185 19.24 21.17 -1.31
N GLU A 186 17.91 21.21 -1.26
CA GLU A 186 17.17 22.15 -0.42
C GLU A 186 17.16 21.69 1.04
N SER A 187 16.88 20.40 1.25
CA SER A 187 16.84 19.82 2.58
C SER A 187 17.13 18.33 2.60
N GLN A 188 17.54 17.85 3.76
CA GLN A 188 17.61 16.45 4.10
C GLN A 188 16.50 16.17 5.13
N ARG A 189 15.55 15.30 4.77
CA ARG A 189 14.40 14.97 5.59
C ARG A 189 14.56 13.57 6.17
N GLU A 190 14.57 13.47 7.49
CA GLU A 190 14.48 12.19 8.19
C GLU A 190 13.00 11.84 8.36
N VAL A 191 12.56 10.70 7.82
CA VAL A 191 11.20 10.17 7.98
C VAL A 191 11.25 9.09 9.05
N ARG A 192 10.62 9.36 10.19
CA ARG A 192 10.58 8.41 11.32
C ARG A 192 9.27 7.64 11.35
N SER A 193 9.37 6.35 11.55
CA SER A 193 8.26 5.46 11.89
C SER A 193 8.43 4.96 13.33
N LEU A 194 7.33 4.56 13.97
CA LEU A 194 7.35 3.83 15.23
C LEU A 194 8.14 2.51 15.10
N GLU A 195 8.11 1.90 13.92
CA GLU A 195 8.75 0.62 13.64
C GLU A 195 9.82 0.77 12.54
N GLY A 196 11.03 0.32 12.84
CA GLY A 196 12.14 0.31 11.88
C GLY A 196 13.08 1.51 11.99
N PRO A 197 14.21 1.46 11.27
CA PRO A 197 15.14 2.59 11.23
C PRO A 197 14.52 3.79 10.51
N PRO A 198 14.93 5.02 10.83
CA PRO A 198 14.48 6.20 10.11
C PRO A 198 14.94 6.14 8.64
N ASP A 199 14.02 6.44 7.74
CA ASP A 199 14.33 6.64 6.33
C ASP A 199 14.87 8.07 6.14
N THR A 200 15.81 8.24 5.21
CA THR A 200 16.32 9.58 4.87
C THR A 200 15.94 9.89 3.44
N LEU A 201 15.29 11.02 3.23
CA LEU A 201 14.98 11.60 1.92
C LEU A 201 15.85 12.84 1.70
N ILE A 202 16.34 12.99 0.47
CA ILE A 202 17.06 14.17 0.01
C ILE A 202 16.09 14.94 -0.91
N VAL A 203 15.74 16.15 -0.51
CA VAL A 203 14.82 17.02 -1.24
C VAL A 203 15.63 17.89 -2.17
N LEU A 204 15.48 17.66 -3.47
CA LEU A 204 16.10 18.49 -4.49
C LEU A 204 15.09 19.52 -4.98
N TYR A 205 15.56 20.73 -5.19
CA TYR A 205 14.77 21.79 -5.78
C TYR A 205 15.41 22.20 -7.11
N SER A 206 14.60 22.25 -8.16
CA SER A 206 15.00 22.84 -9.43
C SER A 206 14.44 24.23 -9.55
N ASP A 207 15.33 25.22 -9.61
CA ASP A 207 14.91 26.61 -9.82
C ASP A 207 14.39 26.85 -11.25
N THR A 208 14.90 26.11 -12.23
CA THR A 208 14.45 26.16 -13.62
C THR A 208 12.99 25.70 -13.76
N PHE A 209 12.62 24.59 -13.10
CA PHE A 209 11.26 24.03 -13.20
C PHE A 209 10.33 24.46 -12.06
N LYS A 210 10.85 25.18 -11.05
CA LYS A 210 10.15 25.54 -9.81
C LYS A 210 9.48 24.32 -9.15
N LYS A 211 10.18 23.18 -9.15
CA LYS A 211 9.67 21.88 -8.68
C LYS A 211 10.63 21.24 -7.69
N LYS A 212 10.06 20.49 -6.75
CA LYS A 212 10.80 19.65 -5.80
C LYS A 212 10.72 18.18 -6.22
N VAL A 213 11.78 17.44 -5.94
CA VAL A 213 11.81 15.98 -6.05
C VAL A 213 12.42 15.38 -4.80
N GLU A 214 11.76 14.38 -4.26
CA GLU A 214 12.22 13.64 -3.08
C GLU A 214 12.96 12.38 -3.55
N VAL A 215 14.23 12.25 -3.14
CA VAL A 215 15.09 11.13 -3.51
C VAL A 215 15.49 10.36 -2.25
N PRO A 216 15.15 9.07 -2.12
CA PRO A 216 15.62 8.26 -1.01
C PRO A 216 17.15 8.25 -0.92
N ALA A 217 17.71 8.34 0.28
CA ALA A 217 19.15 8.38 0.50
C ALA A 217 19.84 7.10 0.00
N GLU A 218 19.16 5.96 -0.02
CA GLU A 218 19.64 4.71 -0.63
C GLU A 218 19.72 4.78 -2.16
N VAL A 219 18.90 5.61 -2.79
CA VAL A 219 18.89 5.86 -4.24
C VAL A 219 19.92 6.92 -4.61
N TRP A 220 20.21 7.86 -3.71
CA TRP A 220 21.17 8.95 -3.93
C TRP A 220 22.51 8.53 -4.52
N PRO A 221 23.21 7.48 -4.04
CA PRO A 221 24.47 7.05 -4.63
C PRO A 221 24.31 6.26 -5.94
N SER A 222 23.09 5.93 -6.36
CA SER A 222 22.82 5.00 -7.47
C SER A 222 22.36 5.73 -8.74
N SER A 223 23.31 6.06 -9.62
CA SER A 223 23.05 6.68 -10.93
C SER A 223 21.93 5.99 -11.75
N PRO A 224 21.86 4.63 -11.84
CA PRO A 224 20.79 3.95 -12.57
C PRO A 224 19.39 4.12 -11.96
N LYS A 225 19.28 4.31 -10.64
CA LYS A 225 18.01 4.52 -9.94
C LYS A 225 17.60 6.00 -9.90
N MET A 226 18.57 6.92 -9.92
CA MET A 226 18.33 8.36 -9.86
C MET A 226 17.85 8.95 -11.21
N ALA A 227 18.37 8.47 -12.35
CA ALA A 227 17.96 8.96 -13.68
C ALA A 227 16.44 8.90 -13.92
N PRO A 228 15.74 7.77 -13.67
CA PRO A 228 14.29 7.69 -13.83
C PRO A 228 13.52 8.65 -12.92
N LEU A 229 13.98 8.85 -11.68
CA LEU A 229 13.33 9.77 -10.73
C LEU A 229 13.37 11.22 -11.21
N LEU A 230 14.54 11.70 -11.64
CA LEU A 230 14.68 13.06 -12.17
C LEU A 230 13.88 13.25 -13.46
N SER A 231 13.89 12.24 -14.34
CA SER A 231 13.13 12.29 -15.60
C SER A 231 11.62 12.30 -15.34
N MET A 232 11.13 11.55 -14.35
CA MET A 232 9.73 11.54 -13.97
C MET A 232 9.30 12.86 -13.30
N ALA A 233 10.16 13.46 -12.49
CA ALA A 233 9.86 14.69 -11.77
C ALA A 233 9.85 15.94 -12.68
N PHE A 234 10.85 16.04 -13.57
CA PHE A 234 11.06 17.24 -14.40
C PHE A 234 10.60 17.08 -15.85
N GLY A 235 10.29 15.87 -16.30
CA GLY A 235 9.77 15.60 -17.64
C GLY A 235 10.84 15.61 -18.73
N CYS A 236 10.40 15.60 -19.99
CA CYS A 236 11.28 15.51 -21.16
C CYS A 236 12.12 16.76 -21.46
N GLU A 237 11.81 17.88 -20.82
CA GLU A 237 12.53 19.15 -20.95
C GLU A 237 13.85 19.16 -20.15
N ALA A 238 13.98 18.29 -19.15
CA ALA A 238 15.20 18.12 -18.38
C ALA A 238 16.20 17.24 -19.15
N VAL A 239 17.26 17.88 -19.65
CA VAL A 239 18.32 17.23 -20.42
C VAL A 239 19.54 17.06 -19.53
N PHE A 240 19.93 15.81 -19.33
CA PHE A 240 21.17 15.42 -18.66
C PHE A 240 21.62 14.04 -19.16
N SER A 241 22.91 13.74 -19.04
CA SER A 241 23.46 12.43 -19.41
C SER A 241 23.52 11.51 -18.19
N PRO A 242 22.99 10.27 -18.26
CA PRO A 242 23.13 9.30 -17.17
C PRO A 242 24.59 8.98 -16.80
N ILE A 243 25.53 9.15 -17.74
CA ILE A 243 26.97 8.93 -17.51
C ILE A 243 27.56 10.05 -16.64
N ASP A 244 27.01 11.26 -16.70
CA ASP A 244 27.49 12.43 -15.95
C ASP A 244 26.77 12.59 -14.60
N LEU A 245 25.84 11.69 -14.23
CA LEU A 245 25.07 11.77 -12.98
C LEU A 245 25.92 11.82 -11.71
N ASP A 246 27.01 11.05 -11.66
CA ASP A 246 27.92 11.09 -10.50
C ASP A 246 28.61 12.46 -10.36
N LYS A 247 28.93 13.11 -11.48
CA LYS A 247 29.47 14.47 -11.49
C LYS A 247 28.42 15.48 -11.05
N ILE A 248 27.20 15.37 -11.58
CA ILE A 248 26.06 16.22 -11.22
C ILE A 248 25.81 16.10 -9.71
N ARG A 249 25.74 14.88 -9.17
CA ARG A 249 25.53 14.63 -7.74
C ARG A 249 26.62 15.23 -6.87
N ALA A 250 27.89 15.05 -7.25
CA ALA A 250 29.00 15.64 -6.52
C ALA A 250 28.93 17.17 -6.54
N ALA A 251 28.68 17.76 -7.71
CA ALA A 251 28.53 19.20 -7.89
C ALA A 251 27.39 19.77 -7.03
N ILE A 252 26.17 19.22 -7.12
CA ILE A 252 25.03 19.73 -6.36
C ILE A 252 25.20 19.58 -4.85
N THR A 253 25.85 18.49 -4.39
CA THR A 253 26.13 18.30 -2.96
C THR A 253 27.05 19.41 -2.45
N LYS A 254 28.12 19.72 -3.19
CA LYS A 254 29.12 20.71 -2.81
C LYS A 254 28.62 22.14 -2.97
N LEU A 255 27.89 22.43 -4.06
CA LEU A 255 27.27 23.73 -4.31
C LEU A 255 26.18 24.07 -3.27
N SER A 256 25.58 23.05 -2.65
CA SER A 256 24.56 23.25 -1.60
C SER A 256 25.14 23.24 -0.18
N GLU A 257 26.44 22.99 0.01
CA GLU A 257 27.05 22.96 1.35
C GLU A 257 26.79 24.26 2.13
N GLY A 258 26.37 24.12 3.39
CA GLY A 258 26.03 25.27 4.26
C GLY A 258 24.59 25.79 4.13
N THR A 259 23.82 25.34 3.13
CA THR A 259 22.41 25.74 2.94
C THR A 259 21.40 24.60 3.15
N ILE A 260 21.88 23.36 3.36
CA ILE A 260 21.03 22.18 3.52
C ILE A 260 20.34 22.22 4.88
N ASN A 261 19.02 22.40 4.87
CA ASN A 261 18.21 22.29 6.08
C ASN A 261 18.00 20.82 6.46
N LYS A 262 18.13 20.48 7.74
CA LYS A 262 17.73 19.16 8.25
C LYS A 262 16.34 19.26 8.85
N THR A 263 15.41 18.47 8.33
CA THR A 263 14.01 18.43 8.78
C THR A 263 13.64 17.02 9.19
N THR A 264 12.69 16.88 10.10
CA THR A 264 12.13 15.57 10.48
C THR A 264 10.67 15.54 10.10
N SER A 265 10.20 14.40 9.60
CA SER A 265 8.80 14.10 9.32
C SER A 265 8.48 12.71 9.84
N PHE A 266 7.20 12.40 9.93
CA PHE A 266 6.74 11.12 10.49
C PHE A 266 5.88 10.37 9.47
N ALA A 267 5.95 9.04 9.47
CA ALA A 267 5.17 8.21 8.55
C ALA A 267 3.88 7.63 9.17
N ASP A 268 3.79 7.59 10.50
CA ASP A 268 2.73 6.89 11.22
C ASP A 268 1.73 7.84 11.86
N PHE A 269 0.46 7.69 11.49
CA PHE A 269 -0.65 8.24 12.26
C PHE A 269 -0.71 7.56 13.65
N GLY A 270 -1.16 8.30 14.67
CA GLY A 270 -1.35 7.78 16.02
C GLY A 270 -0.19 8.04 16.99
N TYR A 271 -0.05 7.18 18.00
CA TYR A 271 0.91 7.39 19.09
C TYR A 271 2.38 7.25 18.66
N ASP A 272 3.24 8.05 19.28
CA ASP A 272 4.71 7.97 19.16
C ASP A 272 5.33 6.77 19.91
N SER A 273 4.61 6.23 20.91
CA SER A 273 5.00 5.07 21.70
C SER A 273 3.80 4.49 22.44
N TYR A 274 3.76 3.17 22.63
CA TYR A 274 2.73 2.51 23.46
C TYR A 274 3.18 2.22 24.90
N SER A 275 4.49 2.24 25.18
CA SER A 275 5.00 2.01 26.53
C SER A 275 4.85 3.26 27.40
N LYS A 276 5.05 4.43 26.78
CA LYS A 276 4.89 5.74 27.38
C LYS A 276 4.45 6.72 26.28
N PRO A 277 3.15 6.75 25.92
CA PRO A 277 2.66 7.68 24.91
C PRO A 277 2.91 9.11 25.37
N THR A 278 3.60 9.91 24.55
CA THR A 278 3.85 11.33 24.83
C THR A 278 3.12 12.24 23.85
N GLU A 279 2.86 11.75 22.65
CA GLU A 279 2.10 12.47 21.63
C GLU A 279 1.32 11.52 20.72
N TYR A 280 0.19 12.02 20.22
CA TYR A 280 -0.58 11.40 19.14
C TYR A 280 -0.49 12.31 17.91
N ARG A 281 0.06 11.77 16.82
CA ARG A 281 0.34 12.49 15.58
C ARG A 281 -0.77 12.28 14.57
N THR A 282 -1.21 13.37 13.95
CA THR A 282 -2.16 13.35 12.83
C THR A 282 -1.61 14.20 11.68
N THR A 283 -2.30 14.23 10.54
CA THR A 283 -1.93 15.04 9.37
C THR A 283 -1.98 16.54 9.62
N ASP A 284 -2.88 16.97 10.51
CA ASP A 284 -3.24 18.37 10.71
C ASP A 284 -2.84 18.89 12.10
N CYS A 285 -2.71 18.00 13.09
CA CYS A 285 -2.37 18.37 14.46
C CYS A 285 -1.52 17.34 15.20
N ARG A 286 -0.84 17.82 16.24
CA ARG A 286 -0.15 17.04 17.27
C ARG A 286 -0.91 17.20 18.59
N ILE A 287 -1.23 16.08 19.23
CA ILE A 287 -1.96 16.03 20.50
C ILE A 287 -1.01 15.56 21.59
N THR A 288 -0.86 16.31 22.68
CA THR A 288 -0.11 15.92 23.88
C THR A 288 -1.01 16.00 25.11
N ALA A 289 -0.53 15.65 26.31
CA ALA A 289 -1.34 15.80 27.53
C ALA A 289 -1.67 17.28 27.86
N GLU A 290 -0.85 18.20 27.36
CA GLU A 290 -0.83 19.62 27.63
C GLU A 290 -1.75 20.38 26.67
N GLY A 291 -1.95 19.88 25.45
CA GLY A 291 -2.77 20.56 24.46
C GLY A 291 -2.78 19.92 23.07
N ILE A 292 -3.49 20.58 22.17
CA ILE A 292 -3.53 20.27 20.73
C ILE A 292 -2.89 21.45 19.99
N GLU A 293 -1.88 21.15 19.18
CA GLU A 293 -1.11 22.08 18.36
C GLU A 293 -1.29 21.73 16.87
N GLU A 294 -1.45 22.71 16.01
CA GLU A 294 -1.49 22.47 14.56
C GLU A 294 -0.09 22.05 14.08
N ALA A 295 -0.01 20.95 13.33
CA ALA A 295 1.25 20.37 12.86
C ALA A 295 1.03 19.64 11.54
N LYS A 296 1.90 19.89 10.56
CA LYS A 296 1.86 19.26 9.22
C LYS A 296 3.12 18.45 8.93
N GLU A 297 3.56 17.71 9.94
CA GLU A 297 4.82 16.93 9.91
C GLU A 297 4.60 15.46 9.50
N LEU A 298 3.34 15.01 9.50
CA LEU A 298 2.97 13.65 9.16
C LEU A 298 2.77 13.50 7.65
N VAL A 299 3.44 12.50 7.07
CA VAL A 299 3.29 12.06 5.68
C VAL A 299 2.65 10.68 5.70
N VAL A 300 1.34 10.63 5.46
CA VAL A 300 0.59 9.35 5.36
C VAL A 300 0.81 8.75 3.96
N GLY A 301 0.97 7.43 3.89
CA GLY A 301 1.26 6.71 2.65
C GLY A 301 0.23 6.91 1.53
N GLY A 302 0.67 6.73 0.28
CA GLY A 302 -0.01 7.16 -0.96
C GLY A 302 -1.26 6.38 -1.42
N PHE A 303 -2.07 5.83 -0.52
CA PHE A 303 -3.39 5.29 -0.87
C PHE A 303 -4.51 6.33 -0.60
N ASP A 304 -5.46 6.41 -1.52
CA ASP A 304 -6.48 7.47 -1.56
C ASP A 304 -7.35 7.58 -0.31
N GLN A 305 -7.56 6.51 0.46
CA GLN A 305 -8.40 6.57 1.65
C GLN A 305 -7.63 7.04 2.89
N ALA A 306 -6.37 6.63 3.06
CA ALA A 306 -5.58 6.98 4.24
C ALA A 306 -5.18 8.46 4.27
N LYS A 307 -5.10 9.12 3.10
CA LYS A 307 -4.82 10.56 3.00
C LYS A 307 -5.86 11.45 3.69
N ASN A 308 -7.07 10.92 3.91
CA ASN A 308 -8.18 11.63 4.53
C ASN A 308 -8.19 11.50 6.06
N LEU A 309 -7.27 10.72 6.64
CA LEU A 309 -7.04 10.70 8.07
C LEU A 309 -6.57 12.08 8.52
N GLY A 310 -7.18 12.60 9.59
CA GLY A 310 -6.87 13.90 10.15
C GLY A 310 -7.76 14.25 11.33
N MET A 311 -7.22 15.00 12.28
CA MET A 311 -7.98 15.52 13.43
C MET A 311 -7.81 17.02 13.52
N LYS A 312 -8.75 17.67 14.20
CA LYS A 312 -8.77 19.13 14.29
C LYS A 312 -8.85 19.57 15.74
N LYS A 313 -8.14 20.66 16.05
CA LYS A 313 -8.39 21.40 17.28
C LYS A 313 -9.74 22.11 17.15
N LEU A 314 -10.57 22.04 18.18
CA LEU A 314 -11.84 22.76 18.24
C LEU A 314 -11.81 23.79 19.35
N ASP A 315 -12.45 24.92 19.10
CA ASP A 315 -12.78 25.86 20.16
C ASP A 315 -13.81 25.24 21.11
N ARG A 316 -13.78 25.64 22.38
CA ARG A 316 -14.62 25.05 23.44
C ARG A 316 -16.11 25.10 23.10
N GLU A 317 -16.59 26.20 22.50
CA GLU A 317 -17.99 26.35 22.09
C GLU A 317 -18.37 25.36 20.98
N VAL A 318 -17.49 25.17 20.00
CA VAL A 318 -17.70 24.21 18.90
C VAL A 318 -17.65 22.78 19.44
N LEU A 319 -16.70 22.47 20.32
CA LEU A 319 -16.63 21.16 20.98
C LEU A 319 -17.93 20.82 21.72
N LYS A 320 -18.47 21.78 22.47
CA LYS A 320 -19.75 21.62 23.18
C LYS A 320 -20.91 21.38 22.21
N TYR A 321 -21.04 22.21 21.18
CA TYR A 321 -22.08 22.06 20.17
C TYR A 321 -22.03 20.71 19.45
N VAL A 322 -20.84 20.27 19.04
CA VAL A 322 -20.67 18.99 18.33
C VAL A 322 -20.93 17.81 19.27
N THR A 323 -20.58 17.94 20.56
CA THR A 323 -20.92 16.93 21.58
C THR A 323 -22.44 16.86 21.83
N GLU A 324 -23.13 18.00 21.85
CA GLU A 324 -24.58 18.04 21.91
C GLU A 324 -25.22 17.38 20.67
N CYS A 325 -24.68 17.61 19.47
CA CYS A 325 -25.12 16.93 18.24
C CYS A 325 -24.86 15.41 18.30
N LEU A 326 -23.70 14.99 18.84
CA LEU A 326 -23.40 13.58 19.06
C LEU A 326 -24.49 12.93 19.94
N ILE A 327 -24.79 13.53 21.08
CA ILE A 327 -25.76 12.98 22.05
C ILE A 327 -27.19 13.03 21.52
N ASN A 328 -27.60 14.14 20.89
CA ASN A 328 -28.99 14.37 20.54
C ASN A 328 -29.38 13.85 19.16
N ASP A 329 -28.43 13.76 18.22
CA ASP A 329 -28.69 13.33 16.86
C ASP A 329 -28.01 11.99 16.56
N VAL A 330 -26.68 11.90 16.65
CA VAL A 330 -25.92 10.69 16.24
C VAL A 330 -26.32 9.47 17.06
N LEU A 331 -26.35 9.58 18.39
CA LEU A 331 -26.73 8.46 19.26
C LEU A 331 -28.20 8.03 19.08
N LYS A 332 -29.03 8.89 18.47
CA LYS A 332 -30.46 8.63 18.23
C LYS A 332 -30.76 8.27 16.76
N ILE A 333 -29.74 8.05 15.94
CA ILE A 333 -29.91 7.55 14.56
C ILE A 333 -30.58 6.17 14.58
N HIS A 334 -30.12 5.32 15.48
CA HIS A 334 -30.60 3.95 15.69
C HIS A 334 -30.76 3.68 17.20
N GLN A 335 -31.24 2.51 17.58
CA GLN A 335 -31.34 2.08 18.97
C GLN A 335 -29.96 2.17 19.66
N PRO A 336 -29.92 2.50 20.96
CA PRO A 336 -28.65 2.72 21.67
C PRO A 336 -27.67 1.56 21.57
N GLU A 337 -28.18 0.33 21.51
CA GLU A 337 -27.38 -0.87 21.35
C GLU A 337 -26.50 -0.85 20.09
N ILE A 338 -26.97 -0.18 19.02
CA ILE A 338 -26.26 -0.06 17.75
C ILE A 338 -25.35 1.17 17.77
N THR A 339 -25.93 2.35 18.01
CA THR A 339 -25.22 3.62 17.89
C THR A 339 -24.13 3.77 18.93
N ILE A 340 -24.41 3.45 20.20
CA ILE A 340 -23.40 3.55 21.26
C ILE A 340 -22.29 2.55 21.03
N THR A 341 -22.60 1.30 20.68
CA THR A 341 -21.57 0.28 20.38
C THR A 341 -20.66 0.74 19.23
N ALA A 342 -21.24 1.30 18.16
CA ALA A 342 -20.49 1.79 17.01
C ALA A 342 -19.61 3.00 17.32
N VAL A 343 -20.14 3.99 18.03
CA VAL A 343 -19.39 5.18 18.46
C VAL A 343 -18.29 4.80 19.46
N ALA A 344 -18.59 3.92 20.42
CA ALA A 344 -17.61 3.41 21.37
C ALA A 344 -16.48 2.68 20.66
N HIS A 345 -16.79 1.88 19.62
CA HIS A 345 -15.78 1.18 18.82
C HIS A 345 -14.90 2.15 18.02
N ALA A 346 -15.50 3.21 17.47
CA ALA A 346 -14.75 4.28 16.79
C ALA A 346 -13.76 4.94 17.75
N LEU A 347 -14.24 5.43 18.90
CA LEU A 347 -13.39 6.05 19.94
C LEU A 347 -12.34 5.08 20.49
N GLN A 348 -12.66 3.78 20.57
CA GLN A 348 -11.76 2.76 21.09
C GLN A 348 -10.51 2.69 20.23
N ALA A 349 -10.62 2.86 18.91
CA ALA A 349 -9.49 2.76 18.00
C ALA A 349 -8.34 3.71 18.39
N GLY A 350 -8.68 4.90 18.90
CA GLY A 350 -7.76 5.96 19.26
C GLY A 350 -7.01 5.73 20.56
N ILE A 351 -7.48 4.81 21.41
CA ILE A 351 -6.87 4.50 22.71
C ILE A 351 -6.50 3.02 22.86
N HIS A 352 -6.88 2.17 21.90
CA HIS A 352 -6.83 0.71 22.03
C HIS A 352 -5.39 0.21 22.29
N ASN A 353 -4.45 0.56 21.42
CA ASN A 353 -3.08 0.03 21.51
C ASN A 353 -2.29 0.62 22.68
N ALA A 354 -2.54 1.89 23.02
CA ALA A 354 -1.81 2.58 24.07
C ALA A 354 -2.31 2.25 25.48
N TYR A 355 -3.63 2.09 25.65
CA TYR A 355 -4.24 1.99 26.99
C TYR A 355 -4.98 0.67 27.25
N MET A 356 -5.62 0.08 26.23
CA MET A 356 -6.48 -1.07 26.46
C MET A 356 -5.64 -2.32 26.83
N PRO A 357 -6.00 -3.07 27.90
CA PRO A 357 -5.28 -4.29 28.27
C PRO A 357 -5.40 -5.38 27.21
N LEU A 358 -6.51 -5.38 26.47
CA LEU A 358 -6.79 -6.31 25.38
C LEU A 358 -5.87 -6.04 24.18
N GLN A 359 -4.84 -6.88 24.00
CA GLN A 359 -3.89 -6.75 22.88
C GLN A 359 -4.51 -7.08 21.51
N LYS A 360 -5.57 -7.88 21.50
CA LYS A 360 -6.31 -8.23 20.26
C LYS A 360 -7.12 -7.05 19.77
N ALA A 361 -7.43 -7.01 18.48
CA ALA A 361 -8.25 -5.96 17.87
C ALA A 361 -9.68 -6.47 17.63
N PRO A 362 -10.65 -6.20 18.52
CA PRO A 362 -12.05 -6.54 18.26
C PRO A 362 -12.49 -5.97 16.91
N ILE A 363 -13.34 -6.73 16.21
CA ILE A 363 -13.88 -6.31 14.92
C ILE A 363 -15.36 -6.01 15.11
N LEU A 364 -15.81 -4.80 14.83
CA LEU A 364 -17.24 -4.51 14.85
C LEU A 364 -17.88 -4.94 13.53
N TRP A 365 -18.98 -5.68 13.61
CA TRP A 365 -19.68 -6.20 12.46
C TRP A 365 -21.13 -5.69 12.48
N LEU A 366 -21.42 -4.69 11.64
CA LEU A 366 -22.76 -4.14 11.47
C LEU A 366 -23.47 -4.98 10.39
N GLN A 367 -24.42 -5.80 10.81
CA GLN A 367 -25.20 -6.67 9.92
C GLN A 367 -26.61 -6.12 9.75
N GLY A 368 -27.20 -6.24 8.55
CA GLY A 368 -28.61 -5.94 8.34
C GLY A 368 -28.98 -5.80 6.88
N ILE A 369 -30.26 -5.79 6.57
CA ILE A 369 -30.74 -5.68 5.18
C ILE A 369 -30.44 -4.31 4.56
N THR A 370 -30.47 -4.21 3.23
CA THR A 370 -30.33 -2.92 2.53
C THR A 370 -31.34 -1.89 3.07
N GLY A 371 -30.93 -0.63 3.21
CA GLY A 371 -31.78 0.44 3.76
C GLY A 371 -31.81 0.52 5.30
N SER A 372 -31.07 -0.31 6.03
CA SER A 372 -30.95 -0.19 7.50
C SER A 372 -30.01 0.92 8.00
N GLY A 373 -29.41 1.72 7.10
CA GLY A 373 -28.52 2.83 7.47
C GLY A 373 -27.09 2.44 7.90
N LYS A 374 -26.66 1.20 7.67
CA LYS A 374 -25.31 0.68 8.03
C LYS A 374 -24.17 1.56 7.52
N SER A 375 -24.13 1.78 6.20
CA SER A 375 -23.07 2.55 5.54
C SER A 375 -23.02 4.00 6.01
N THR A 376 -24.19 4.60 6.28
CA THR A 376 -24.27 5.96 6.81
C THR A 376 -23.74 6.05 8.24
N LEU A 377 -24.15 5.14 9.14
CA LEU A 377 -23.62 5.10 10.51
C LEU A 377 -22.11 4.83 10.50
N ALA A 378 -21.65 3.91 9.65
CA ALA A 378 -20.24 3.58 9.54
C ALA A 378 -19.41 4.79 9.05
N LEU A 379 -19.93 5.58 8.10
CA LEU A 379 -19.29 6.81 7.64
C LEU A 379 -19.21 7.86 8.76
N VAL A 380 -20.27 8.04 9.55
CA VAL A 380 -20.25 8.93 10.73
C VAL A 380 -19.20 8.46 11.75
N CYS A 381 -19.10 7.15 12.00
CA CYS A 381 -18.07 6.61 12.88
C CYS A 381 -16.65 6.79 12.32
N GLN A 382 -16.45 6.62 11.02
CA GLN A 382 -15.19 6.89 10.33
C GLN A 382 -14.79 8.37 10.46
N ALA A 383 -15.77 9.27 10.57
CA ALA A 383 -15.54 10.71 10.67
C ALA A 383 -14.88 11.18 11.99
N PHE A 384 -14.81 10.30 13.01
CA PHE A 384 -13.99 10.51 14.21
C PHE A 384 -12.48 10.55 13.90
N TYR A 385 -12.05 10.20 12.69
CA TYR A 385 -10.65 10.20 12.28
C TYR A 385 -10.36 11.02 11.02
N GLY A 386 -11.33 11.77 10.49
CA GLY A 386 -11.14 12.54 9.26
C GLY A 386 -12.43 12.73 8.46
N VAL A 387 -12.34 13.22 7.24
CA VAL A 387 -13.52 13.34 6.36
C VAL A 387 -13.29 12.48 5.13
N PHE A 388 -14.16 11.47 4.96
CA PHE A 388 -14.00 10.45 3.93
C PHE A 388 -15.15 10.55 2.94
N GLU A 389 -14.83 10.66 1.64
CA GLU A 389 -15.85 10.63 0.58
C GLU A 389 -16.29 9.20 0.25
N HIS A 390 -15.37 8.24 0.40
CA HIS A 390 -15.58 6.84 0.05
C HIS A 390 -14.96 5.92 1.11
N MET A 391 -15.66 4.86 1.45
CA MET A 391 -15.18 3.80 2.34
C MET A 391 -14.37 2.76 1.57
N VAL A 392 -13.57 1.97 2.29
CA VAL A 392 -12.83 0.87 1.69
C VAL A 392 -13.82 -0.23 1.31
N SER A 393 -13.87 -0.60 0.02
CA SER A 393 -14.72 -1.72 -0.40
C SER A 393 -14.07 -3.06 -0.07
N ILE A 394 -14.87 -4.01 0.43
CA ILE A 394 -14.46 -5.41 0.61
C ILE A 394 -13.96 -6.06 -0.68
N SER A 395 -14.43 -5.60 -1.85
CA SER A 395 -14.06 -6.17 -3.16
C SER A 395 -12.60 -5.90 -3.55
N SER A 396 -11.88 -5.10 -2.75
CA SER A 396 -10.46 -4.83 -2.91
C SER A 396 -9.61 -6.10 -2.78
N THR A 397 -8.36 -6.06 -3.27
CA THR A 397 -7.47 -7.22 -3.11
C THR A 397 -7.07 -7.40 -1.64
N LEU A 398 -6.83 -8.64 -1.21
CA LEU A 398 -6.37 -8.95 0.15
C LEU A 398 -5.15 -8.09 0.55
N ARG A 399 -4.17 -7.96 -0.35
CA ARG A 399 -2.97 -7.14 -0.12
C ARG A 399 -3.29 -5.67 0.08
N SER A 400 -4.27 -5.13 -0.66
CA SER A 400 -4.71 -3.75 -0.50
C SER A 400 -5.36 -3.54 0.87
N LEU A 401 -6.20 -4.48 1.33
CA LEU A 401 -6.82 -4.42 2.66
C LEU A 401 -5.77 -4.53 3.77
N GLU A 402 -4.81 -5.46 3.66
CA GLU A 402 -3.71 -5.61 4.61
C GLU A 402 -2.85 -4.32 4.68
N TYR A 403 -2.47 -3.76 3.54
CA TYR A 403 -1.70 -2.52 3.47
C TYR A 403 -2.47 -1.34 4.07
N LEU A 404 -3.75 -1.15 3.71
CA LEU A 404 -4.59 -0.11 4.27
C LEU A 404 -4.73 -0.27 5.78
N SER A 405 -4.97 -1.48 6.29
CA SER A 405 -5.08 -1.74 7.73
C SER A 405 -3.83 -1.37 8.53
N MET A 406 -2.65 -1.35 7.89
CA MET A 406 -1.41 -0.86 8.48
C MET A 406 -1.35 0.68 8.52
N GLN A 407 -1.88 1.36 7.49
CA GLN A 407 -1.93 2.83 7.44
C GLN A 407 -2.91 3.43 8.45
N PHE A 408 -4.02 2.72 8.75
CA PHE A 408 -4.99 3.10 9.79
C PHE A 408 -4.48 2.80 11.21
N LYS A 409 -3.22 3.11 11.52
CA LYS A 409 -2.65 2.94 12.87
C LYS A 409 -3.41 3.80 13.87
N ASP A 410 -3.77 3.22 15.03
CA ASP A 410 -4.52 3.87 16.12
C ASP A 410 -5.80 4.59 15.66
N SER A 411 -6.41 4.15 14.57
CA SER A 411 -7.61 4.75 13.99
C SER A 411 -8.61 3.69 13.52
N LEU A 412 -9.84 4.13 13.25
CA LEU A 412 -10.88 3.26 12.71
C LEU A 412 -10.69 3.11 11.20
N MET A 413 -10.77 1.88 10.71
CA MET A 413 -10.94 1.57 9.29
C MET A 413 -12.30 0.91 9.06
N VAL A 414 -13.15 1.52 8.25
CA VAL A 414 -14.42 0.93 7.80
C VAL A 414 -14.23 0.21 6.46
N ILE A 415 -14.69 -1.04 6.42
CA ILE A 415 -14.80 -1.85 5.20
C ILE A 415 -16.28 -2.06 4.88
N ASP A 416 -16.71 -1.61 3.72
CA ASP A 416 -18.13 -1.56 3.33
C ASP A 416 -18.54 -2.69 2.36
N ASP A 417 -19.83 -2.99 2.36
CA ASP A 417 -20.57 -3.83 1.41
C ASP A 417 -20.16 -5.33 1.39
N TYR A 418 -19.97 -5.94 2.57
CA TYR A 418 -19.81 -7.39 2.64
C TYR A 418 -21.12 -8.13 2.33
N LYS A 419 -21.05 -8.97 1.29
CA LYS A 419 -22.05 -9.98 0.93
C LYS A 419 -21.38 -11.35 0.96
N GLY A 420 -22.02 -12.33 1.60
CA GLY A 420 -21.49 -13.68 1.74
C GLY A 420 -21.22 -14.36 0.39
N GLY A 421 -20.27 -15.30 0.36
CA GLY A 421 -20.11 -16.23 -0.76
C GLY A 421 -19.35 -15.77 -2.01
N ASN A 422 -19.04 -14.47 -2.18
CA ASN A 422 -18.44 -13.93 -3.42
C ASN A 422 -17.03 -13.32 -3.28
N GLN A 423 -16.34 -13.57 -2.16
CA GLN A 423 -15.03 -12.95 -1.92
C GLN A 423 -13.89 -13.71 -2.60
N LYS A 424 -12.93 -12.96 -3.18
CA LYS A 424 -11.75 -13.52 -3.88
C LYS A 424 -10.67 -14.09 -2.95
N PHE A 425 -10.90 -14.03 -1.64
CA PHE A 425 -9.96 -14.44 -0.60
C PHE A 425 -10.70 -15.08 0.57
N ASN A 426 -9.95 -15.78 1.42
CA ASN A 426 -10.50 -16.44 2.61
C ASN A 426 -10.81 -15.41 3.71
N MET A 427 -12.11 -15.13 3.92
CA MET A 427 -12.57 -14.18 4.94
C MET A 427 -12.19 -14.61 6.37
N ILE A 428 -12.19 -15.91 6.65
CA ILE A 428 -11.82 -16.44 7.98
C ILE A 428 -10.38 -16.07 8.30
N GLU A 429 -9.46 -16.31 7.36
CA GLU A 429 -8.04 -15.97 7.53
C GLU A 429 -7.85 -14.46 7.72
N LEU A 430 -8.55 -13.62 6.93
CA LEU A 430 -8.47 -12.17 7.05
C LEU A 430 -8.90 -11.68 8.44
N LEU A 431 -10.05 -12.14 8.93
CA LEU A 431 -10.57 -11.76 10.25
C LEU A 431 -9.63 -12.20 11.37
N GLN A 432 -9.01 -13.38 11.24
CA GLN A 432 -8.00 -13.86 12.18
C GLN A 432 -6.76 -12.95 12.15
N GLN A 433 -6.23 -12.63 10.97
CA GLN A 433 -5.08 -11.74 10.82
C GLN A 433 -5.33 -10.36 11.41
N PHE A 434 -6.50 -9.77 11.13
CA PHE A 434 -6.92 -8.48 11.63
C PHE A 434 -7.08 -8.46 13.15
N TYR A 435 -7.76 -9.46 13.71
CA TYR A 435 -7.97 -9.57 15.15
C TYR A 435 -6.69 -9.87 15.93
N ASP A 436 -5.86 -10.78 15.39
CA ASP A 436 -4.62 -11.21 16.03
C ASP A 436 -3.45 -10.24 15.77
N ARG A 437 -3.64 -9.23 14.90
CA ARG A 437 -2.62 -8.28 14.43
C ARG A 437 -1.38 -8.98 13.88
N SER A 438 -1.60 -10.05 13.10
CA SER A 438 -0.53 -10.85 12.52
C SER A 438 -0.35 -10.53 11.03
N GLY A 439 0.89 -10.25 10.63
CA GLY A 439 1.25 -10.02 9.24
C GLY A 439 1.94 -11.23 8.62
N ARG A 440 1.77 -11.43 7.31
CA ARG A 440 2.52 -12.46 6.57
C ARG A 440 3.88 -11.90 6.14
N SER A 441 4.96 -12.43 6.70
CA SER A 441 6.31 -12.12 6.24
C SER A 441 6.57 -12.78 4.91
N LYS A 442 6.94 -12.00 3.89
CA LYS A 442 7.49 -12.56 2.65
C LYS A 442 8.97 -12.84 2.84
N MET A 443 9.39 -14.05 2.50
CA MET A 443 10.77 -14.32 2.13
C MET A 443 10.90 -13.98 0.64
N SER A 444 11.27 -12.73 0.33
CA SER A 444 11.58 -12.28 -1.03
C SER A 444 12.98 -12.77 -1.41
N SER A 445 13.13 -13.37 -2.60
CA SER A 445 14.44 -13.73 -3.18
C SER A 445 15.20 -12.51 -3.73
N SER A 446 14.57 -11.32 -3.74
CA SER A 446 15.20 -10.05 -4.09
C SER A 446 15.69 -9.32 -2.84
N THR A 447 16.95 -8.91 -2.86
CA THR A 447 17.71 -8.17 -1.82
C THR A 447 17.20 -6.73 -1.58
N ASN A 448 15.94 -6.42 -1.87
CA ASN A 448 15.33 -5.14 -1.50
C ASN A 448 14.80 -5.27 -0.07
N TYR A 449 15.53 -4.68 0.88
CA TYR A 449 15.23 -4.71 2.31
C TYR A 449 13.79 -4.21 2.63
N ASN A 450 13.22 -3.34 1.80
CA ASN A 450 11.90 -2.74 2.01
C ASN A 450 10.69 -3.63 1.64
N ASP A 451 10.89 -4.71 0.88
CA ASP A 451 9.80 -5.62 0.45
C ASP A 451 9.60 -6.81 1.41
N SER A 452 10.28 -6.76 2.57
CA SER A 452 10.26 -7.79 3.61
C SER A 452 9.32 -7.48 4.78
N SER A 453 8.62 -6.33 4.77
CA SER A 453 7.71 -5.95 5.84
C SER A 453 6.39 -6.72 5.75
N SER A 454 6.06 -7.42 6.84
CA SER A 454 4.76 -8.05 7.02
C SER A 454 3.72 -6.98 7.31
N TYR A 455 2.78 -6.73 6.39
CA TYR A 455 1.65 -5.85 6.68
C TYR A 455 0.76 -6.51 7.72
N TYR A 456 0.46 -5.79 8.79
CA TYR A 456 -0.44 -6.25 9.84
C TYR A 456 -1.35 -5.11 10.30
N ASN A 457 -2.51 -5.46 10.85
CA ASN A 457 -3.51 -4.49 11.27
C ASN A 457 -3.03 -3.66 12.48
N ARG A 458 -2.96 -2.33 12.31
CA ARG A 458 -2.55 -1.39 13.36
C ARG A 458 -3.73 -0.61 13.95
N GLY A 459 -4.89 -0.60 13.30
CA GLY A 459 -6.13 0.05 13.78
C GLY A 459 -7.16 -0.91 14.38
N LEU A 460 -8.39 -0.40 14.52
CA LEU A 460 -9.58 -1.22 14.68
C LEU A 460 -10.39 -1.21 13.40
N ILE A 461 -11.18 -2.27 13.19
CA ILE A 461 -11.92 -2.47 11.95
C ILE A 461 -13.42 -2.55 12.25
N MET A 462 -14.20 -1.92 11.38
CA MET A 462 -15.65 -2.02 11.33
C MET A 462 -16.07 -2.49 9.95
N PHE A 463 -16.94 -3.49 9.89
CA PHE A 463 -17.56 -3.96 8.66
C PHE A 463 -19.02 -3.54 8.59
N THR A 464 -19.48 -3.21 7.39
CA THR A 464 -20.90 -3.25 7.05
C THR A 464 -21.19 -4.49 6.21
N SER A 465 -22.34 -5.11 6.45
CA SER A 465 -22.68 -6.38 5.82
C SER A 465 -24.17 -6.63 5.74
N GLU A 466 -24.57 -7.46 4.78
CA GLU A 466 -25.90 -8.08 4.75
C GLU A 466 -25.89 -9.44 5.47
N ASP A 467 -24.75 -10.14 5.41
CA ASP A 467 -24.55 -11.48 5.97
C ASP A 467 -23.59 -11.51 7.17
N LYS A 468 -23.66 -12.60 7.93
CA LYS A 468 -22.68 -12.94 8.96
C LYS A 468 -21.28 -13.13 8.35
N PRO A 469 -20.19 -12.88 9.11
CA PRO A 469 -18.83 -13.01 8.57
C PRO A 469 -18.45 -14.44 8.18
N THR A 470 -18.98 -15.43 8.91
CA THR A 470 -18.70 -16.86 8.73
C THR A 470 -19.62 -17.69 9.63
N SER A 471 -19.77 -18.97 9.30
CA SER A 471 -20.41 -20.01 10.11
C SER A 471 -19.43 -20.70 11.08
N GLU A 472 -18.27 -20.11 11.37
CA GLU A 472 -17.30 -20.65 12.32
C GLU A 472 -17.37 -19.90 13.66
N ALA A 473 -17.84 -20.57 14.72
CA ALA A 473 -17.96 -20.00 16.06
C ALA A 473 -16.68 -19.32 16.59
N SER A 474 -15.51 -19.87 16.25
CA SER A 474 -14.22 -19.30 16.69
C SER A 474 -13.96 -17.92 16.07
N THR A 475 -14.34 -17.73 14.81
CA THR A 475 -14.13 -16.49 14.06
C THR A 475 -15.23 -15.49 14.38
N LEU A 476 -16.49 -15.93 14.53
CA LEU A 476 -17.58 -15.08 15.05
C LEU A 476 -17.23 -14.45 16.40
N ALA A 477 -16.62 -15.21 17.31
CA ALA A 477 -16.22 -14.70 18.62
C ALA A 477 -15.12 -13.62 18.61
N ARG A 478 -14.47 -13.36 17.46
CA ARG A 478 -13.54 -12.22 17.27
C ARG A 478 -14.26 -10.92 16.95
N CYS A 479 -15.53 -11.02 16.55
CA CYS A 479 -16.37 -9.90 16.21
C CYS A 479 -17.26 -9.46 17.39
N ILE A 480 -17.70 -8.22 17.36
CA ILE A 480 -18.88 -7.72 18.06
C ILE A 480 -19.96 -7.64 16.99
N LEU A 481 -20.91 -8.59 16.97
CA LEU A 481 -21.99 -8.62 15.99
C LEU A 481 -23.15 -7.77 16.46
N VAL A 482 -23.60 -6.85 15.60
CA VAL A 482 -24.68 -5.93 15.88
C VAL A 482 -25.67 -5.98 14.71
N ASP A 483 -26.87 -6.49 14.97
CA ASP A 483 -27.94 -6.61 13.98
C ASP A 483 -28.73 -5.30 13.90
N MET A 484 -28.65 -4.63 12.75
CA MET A 484 -29.32 -3.39 12.40
C MET A 484 -30.66 -3.68 11.70
N PRO A 485 -31.81 -3.51 12.38
CA PRO A 485 -33.10 -3.64 11.75
C PRO A 485 -33.32 -2.53 10.72
N TYR A 486 -34.22 -2.80 9.79
CA TYR A 486 -34.65 -1.86 8.77
C TYR A 486 -35.22 -0.59 9.41
N LEU A 487 -34.81 0.59 8.90
CA LEU A 487 -35.24 1.88 9.44
C LEU A 487 -36.65 2.30 9.00
N GLY A 488 -37.32 1.53 8.14
CA GLY A 488 -38.62 1.90 7.58
C GLY A 488 -38.49 2.94 6.47
N ASP A 489 -39.63 3.35 5.87
CA ASP A 489 -39.67 4.56 5.05
C ASP A 489 -39.36 5.76 5.96
N ASN A 490 -38.23 6.42 5.70
CA ASN A 490 -37.69 7.52 6.49
C ASN A 490 -38.78 8.48 6.98
N THR A 491 -39.02 8.52 8.28
CA THR A 491 -39.72 9.68 8.84
C THR A 491 -38.82 10.91 8.64
N SER A 492 -39.42 12.07 8.39
CA SER A 492 -38.69 13.34 8.21
C SER A 492 -37.72 13.64 9.36
N GLU A 493 -37.94 13.05 10.53
CA GLU A 493 -37.07 13.17 11.70
C GLU A 493 -35.79 12.33 11.60
N HIS A 494 -35.84 11.09 11.09
CA HIS A 494 -34.64 10.27 10.88
C HIS A 494 -33.71 10.90 9.84
N ASP A 495 -34.26 11.34 8.70
CA ASP A 495 -33.50 12.08 7.69
C ASP A 495 -32.95 13.39 8.23
N GLY A 496 -33.73 14.08 9.07
CA GLY A 496 -33.29 15.28 9.77
C GLY A 496 -32.08 15.04 10.67
N ARG A 497 -32.07 13.92 11.44
CA ARG A 497 -30.95 13.53 12.31
C ARG A 497 -29.72 13.15 11.47
N PHE A 498 -29.89 12.40 10.39
CA PHE A 498 -28.77 12.07 9.49
C PHE A 498 -28.15 13.32 8.86
N ASN A 499 -28.97 14.25 8.35
CA ASN A 499 -28.46 15.49 7.78
C ASN A 499 -27.72 16.37 8.81
N ARG A 500 -28.14 16.36 10.07
CA ARG A 500 -27.41 17.05 11.15
C ARG A 500 -26.13 16.32 11.54
N ALA A 501 -26.17 15.00 11.61
CA ALA A 501 -25.00 14.16 11.87
C ALA A 501 -23.93 14.31 10.76
N ASP A 502 -24.34 14.35 9.50
CA ASP A 502 -23.46 14.57 8.34
C ASP A 502 -22.79 15.95 8.40
N LYS A 503 -23.54 16.99 8.73
CA LYS A 503 -22.98 18.34 8.96
C LYS A 503 -22.02 18.39 10.15
N ALA A 504 -22.26 17.59 11.19
CA ALA A 504 -21.39 17.49 12.35
C ALA A 504 -20.16 16.60 12.10
N ALA A 505 -20.22 15.70 11.11
CA ALA A 505 -19.19 14.70 10.83
C ALA A 505 -17.81 15.33 10.64
N SER A 506 -17.72 16.48 9.96
CA SER A 506 -16.46 17.20 9.75
C SER A 506 -15.77 17.72 11.01
N PHE A 507 -16.47 17.70 12.15
CA PHE A 507 -15.99 18.13 13.46
C PHE A 507 -15.85 16.99 14.47
N LEU A 508 -16.36 15.78 14.17
CA LEU A 508 -16.26 14.64 15.10
C LEU A 508 -14.81 14.25 15.41
N SER A 509 -13.89 14.42 14.46
CA SER A 509 -12.46 14.17 14.71
C SER A 509 -11.84 15.08 15.78
N GLY A 510 -12.44 16.25 16.04
CA GLY A 510 -12.03 17.11 17.14
C GLY A 510 -12.49 16.64 18.52
N ILE A 511 -13.63 15.94 18.60
CA ILE A 511 -14.04 15.24 19.83
C ILE A 511 -13.02 14.14 20.14
N THR A 512 -12.61 13.35 19.14
CA THR A 512 -11.59 12.31 19.31
C THR A 512 -10.27 12.89 19.80
N ALA A 513 -9.85 14.01 19.22
CA ALA A 513 -8.60 14.67 19.60
C ALA A 513 -8.60 15.11 21.06
N GLU A 514 -9.69 15.74 21.51
CA GLU A 514 -9.87 16.15 22.91
C GLU A 514 -10.00 14.96 23.87
N PHE A 515 -10.68 13.89 23.44
CA PHE A 515 -10.76 12.66 24.23
C PHE A 515 -9.38 11.98 24.40
N ILE A 516 -8.57 11.94 23.34
CA ILE A 516 -7.19 11.44 23.39
C ILE A 516 -6.34 12.31 24.33
N ARG A 517 -6.41 13.65 24.17
CA ARG A 517 -5.72 14.62 25.06
C ARG A 517 -6.08 14.38 26.52
N HIS A 518 -7.37 14.28 26.82
CA HIS A 518 -7.87 14.04 28.17
C HIS A 518 -7.38 12.70 28.73
N THR A 519 -7.42 11.64 27.92
CA THR A 519 -6.95 10.31 28.31
C THR A 519 -5.45 10.33 28.62
N MET A 520 -4.64 10.97 27.78
CA MET A 520 -3.20 11.12 28.00
C MET A 520 -2.86 11.89 29.27
N LYS A 521 -3.64 12.92 29.59
CA LYS A 521 -3.44 13.75 30.77
C LYS A 521 -3.86 13.06 32.06
N ASN A 522 -4.97 12.33 32.05
CA ASN A 522 -5.67 11.95 33.28
C ASN A 522 -5.69 10.44 33.56
N LYS A 523 -5.33 9.58 32.60
CA LYS A 523 -5.42 8.13 32.73
C LYS A 523 -4.09 7.47 32.40
N THR A 524 -3.84 6.34 33.07
CA THR A 524 -2.69 5.47 32.82
C THR A 524 -3.16 4.10 32.36
N LYS A 525 -2.26 3.32 31.77
CA LYS A 525 -2.55 1.92 31.41
C LYS A 525 -3.01 1.07 32.61
N LYS A 526 -2.50 1.36 33.81
CA LYS A 526 -2.91 0.66 35.04
C LYS A 526 -4.35 0.95 35.44
N ASP A 527 -4.84 2.17 35.17
CA ASP A 527 -6.24 2.53 35.44
C ASP A 527 -7.16 1.70 34.53
N PHE A 528 -6.81 1.59 33.25
CA PHE A 528 -7.52 0.72 32.29
C PHE A 528 -7.45 -0.76 32.69
N GLU A 529 -6.29 -1.27 33.11
CA GLU A 529 -6.13 -2.66 33.58
C GLU A 529 -7.04 -2.96 34.78
N LYS A 530 -7.10 -2.05 35.74
CA LYS A 530 -7.95 -2.18 36.93
C LYS A 530 -9.43 -2.21 36.55
N GLU A 531 -9.90 -1.22 35.81
CA GLU A 531 -11.31 -1.10 35.44
C GLU A 531 -11.76 -2.23 34.51
N PHE A 532 -10.90 -2.63 33.56
CA PHE A 532 -11.15 -3.79 32.70
C PHE A 532 -11.34 -5.07 33.54
N GLY A 533 -10.51 -5.27 34.57
CA GLY A 533 -10.63 -6.42 35.47
C GLY A 533 -11.88 -6.40 36.34
N GLU A 534 -12.40 -5.23 36.71
CA GLU A 534 -13.68 -5.06 37.40
C GLU A 534 -14.85 -5.41 36.47
N ILE A 535 -14.91 -4.78 35.30
CA ILE A 535 -15.96 -5.00 34.31
C ILE A 535 -15.99 -6.46 33.84
N MET A 536 -14.83 -7.06 33.58
CA MET A 536 -14.74 -8.47 33.19
C MET A 536 -15.31 -9.39 34.25
N ARG A 537 -15.08 -9.11 35.54
CA ARG A 537 -15.66 -9.94 36.62
C ARG A 537 -17.18 -9.88 36.58
N ASP A 538 -17.75 -8.70 36.39
CA ASP A 538 -19.20 -8.50 36.33
C ASP A 538 -19.84 -9.12 35.08
N LEU A 539 -19.13 -9.11 33.94
CA LEU A 539 -19.56 -9.76 32.71
C LEU A 539 -19.43 -11.30 32.75
N THR A 540 -18.66 -11.87 33.70
CA THR A 540 -18.27 -13.30 33.71
C THR A 540 -18.99 -14.13 34.82
N LEU A 541 -20.01 -13.60 35.51
CA LEU A 541 -20.70 -14.29 36.61
C LEU A 541 -21.69 -15.42 36.15
N PRO A 542 -22.00 -16.41 37.03
CA PRO A 542 -21.78 -17.84 36.74
C PRO A 542 -23.02 -18.63 36.30
N GLY A 543 -22.80 -19.66 35.47
CA GLY A 543 -23.76 -20.76 35.25
C GLY A 543 -23.63 -21.50 33.92
N LYS A 544 -23.12 -20.85 32.87
CA LYS A 544 -22.94 -21.44 31.53
C LYS A 544 -21.80 -20.76 30.77
N LEU A 545 -20.55 -20.90 31.23
CA LEU A 545 -19.41 -20.50 30.41
C LEU A 545 -19.30 -21.48 29.23
N LYS A 546 -20.05 -21.21 28.16
CA LYS A 546 -19.93 -21.90 26.87
C LYS A 546 -18.58 -21.53 26.24
N GLN A 547 -18.07 -22.41 25.37
CA GLN A 547 -16.86 -22.15 24.58
C GLN A 547 -16.98 -20.80 23.85
N ASN A 548 -15.89 -20.03 23.77
CA ASN A 548 -15.81 -18.67 23.20
C ASN A 548 -16.34 -17.49 24.04
N SER A 549 -17.12 -17.72 25.11
CA SER A 549 -17.69 -16.64 25.95
C SER A 549 -16.66 -15.64 26.46
N LYS A 550 -15.51 -16.12 26.95
CA LYS A 550 -14.41 -15.27 27.44
C LYS A 550 -13.91 -14.25 26.42
N ARG A 551 -13.85 -14.63 25.14
CA ARG A 551 -13.39 -13.74 24.06
C ARG A 551 -14.44 -12.67 23.76
N ILE A 552 -15.70 -13.08 23.66
CA ILE A 552 -16.84 -12.18 23.45
C ILE A 552 -16.92 -11.16 24.60
N SER A 553 -16.84 -11.63 25.86
CA SER A 553 -16.82 -10.78 27.04
C SER A 553 -15.65 -9.80 27.03
N ALA A 554 -14.45 -10.23 26.64
CA ALA A 554 -13.28 -9.35 26.57
C ALA A 554 -13.45 -8.23 25.50
N ASN A 555 -14.00 -8.59 24.33
CA ASN A 555 -14.28 -7.61 23.27
C ASN A 555 -15.31 -6.57 23.73
N LEU A 556 -16.41 -7.03 24.33
CA LEU A 556 -17.48 -6.16 24.85
C LEU A 556 -17.02 -5.32 26.05
N CYS A 557 -16.16 -5.88 26.90
CA CYS A 557 -15.55 -5.16 28.01
C CYS A 557 -14.69 -4.00 27.51
N ALA A 558 -13.87 -4.21 26.47
CA ALA A 558 -13.06 -3.15 25.88
C ALA A 558 -13.95 -2.02 25.33
N ASN A 559 -14.99 -2.38 24.57
CA ASN A 559 -15.94 -1.42 24.00
C ASN A 559 -16.68 -0.62 25.09
N PHE A 560 -17.17 -1.30 26.14
CA PHE A 560 -17.84 -0.65 27.26
C PHE A 560 -16.91 0.25 28.07
N LEU A 561 -15.69 -0.21 28.37
CA LEU A 561 -14.71 0.58 29.10
C LEU A 561 -14.38 1.87 28.35
N THR A 562 -14.18 1.80 27.03
CA THR A 562 -14.00 3.01 26.21
C THR A 562 -15.18 3.96 26.33
N TRP A 563 -16.41 3.47 26.19
CA TRP A 563 -17.60 4.31 26.32
C TRP A 563 -17.71 4.97 27.70
N LYS A 564 -17.41 4.21 28.76
CA LYS A 564 -17.38 4.70 30.12
C LYS A 564 -16.35 5.83 30.28
N MET A 565 -15.12 5.62 29.80
CA MET A 565 -14.07 6.65 29.82
C MET A 565 -14.48 7.90 29.04
N PHE A 566 -15.15 7.73 27.89
CA PHE A 566 -15.64 8.84 27.09
C PHE A 566 -16.75 9.63 27.80
N CYS A 567 -17.70 8.95 28.44
CA CYS A 567 -18.75 9.59 29.23
C CYS A 567 -18.19 10.34 30.44
N GLU A 568 -17.19 9.76 31.13
CA GLU A 568 -16.47 10.44 32.21
C GLU A 568 -15.76 11.70 31.70
N PHE A 569 -15.07 11.62 30.57
CA PHE A 569 -14.46 12.76 29.89
C PHE A 569 -15.48 13.87 29.62
N MET A 570 -16.64 13.54 29.01
CA MET A 570 -17.67 14.52 28.71
C MET A 570 -18.21 15.21 29.97
N ALA A 571 -18.29 14.50 31.11
CA ALA A 571 -18.72 15.08 32.37
C ALA A 571 -17.64 15.99 32.98
N VAL A 572 -16.37 15.55 32.99
CA VAL A 572 -15.25 16.30 33.58
C VAL A 572 -14.96 17.59 32.81
N GLU A 573 -15.08 17.56 31.48
CA GLU A 573 -14.89 18.74 30.61
C GLU A 573 -16.17 19.61 30.49
N GLU A 574 -17.21 19.30 31.28
CA GLU A 574 -18.49 20.03 31.34
C GLU A 574 -19.23 20.07 29.98
N LEU A 575 -19.02 19.06 29.13
CA LEU A 575 -19.71 18.89 27.84
C LEU A 575 -21.10 18.28 28.01
N CYS A 576 -21.32 17.52 29.09
CA CYS A 576 -22.63 17.05 29.52
C CYS A 576 -22.72 17.03 31.06
N THR A 577 -23.93 16.89 31.60
CA THR A 577 -24.09 16.75 33.07
C THR A 577 -23.63 15.37 33.54
N ARG A 578 -23.25 15.28 34.82
CA ARG A 578 -22.83 14.00 35.42
C ARG A 578 -23.96 12.98 35.39
N GLU A 579 -25.19 13.40 35.64
CA GLU A 579 -26.37 12.54 35.57
C GLU A 579 -26.56 11.98 34.16
N LYS A 580 -26.34 12.81 33.13
CA LYS A 580 -26.45 12.37 31.74
C LYS A 580 -25.35 11.37 31.37
N SER A 581 -24.13 11.61 31.86
CA SER A 581 -23.02 10.68 31.71
C SER A 581 -23.32 9.32 32.33
N GLU A 582 -23.79 9.28 33.58
CA GLU A 582 -24.15 8.04 34.28
C GLU A 582 -25.32 7.31 33.59
N GLU A 583 -26.32 8.05 33.07
CA GLU A 583 -27.41 7.49 32.26
C GLU A 583 -26.88 6.79 30.99
N LEU A 584 -26.03 7.46 30.22
CA LEU A 584 -25.45 6.91 28.98
C LEU A 584 -24.58 5.68 29.25
N ILE A 585 -23.86 5.65 30.37
CA ILE A 585 -23.10 4.47 30.81
C ILE A 585 -24.06 3.31 31.11
N GLY A 586 -25.14 3.55 31.86
CA GLY A 586 -26.13 2.53 32.20
C GLY A 586 -26.86 1.94 30.99
N ILE A 587 -27.18 2.78 30.00
CA ILE A 587 -27.78 2.34 28.72
C ILE A 587 -26.83 1.39 27.99
N HIS A 588 -25.54 1.74 27.89
CA HIS A 588 -24.58 0.88 27.20
C HIS A 588 -24.30 -0.42 27.95
N TRP A 589 -24.27 -0.38 29.28
CA TRP A 589 -24.13 -1.59 30.11
C TRP A 589 -25.24 -2.61 29.84
N THR A 590 -26.46 -2.13 29.66
CA THR A 590 -27.61 -2.97 29.29
C THR A 590 -27.45 -3.50 27.86
N SER A 591 -27.01 -2.65 26.95
CA SER A 591 -26.78 -2.98 25.54
C SER A 591 -25.75 -4.09 25.35
N ILE A 592 -24.57 -3.99 25.97
CA ILE A 592 -23.53 -5.02 25.83
C ILE A 592 -23.95 -6.36 26.42
N LYS A 593 -24.79 -6.38 27.47
CA LYS A 593 -25.32 -7.63 28.02
C LYS A 593 -26.26 -8.32 27.05
N ALA A 594 -27.11 -7.55 26.36
CA ALA A 594 -27.98 -8.06 25.31
C ALA A 594 -27.15 -8.63 24.13
N ILE A 595 -26.13 -7.89 23.68
CA ILE A 595 -25.21 -8.35 22.64
C ILE A 595 -24.47 -9.62 23.08
N LEU A 596 -23.98 -9.68 24.34
CA LEU A 596 -23.28 -10.85 24.88
C LEU A 596 -24.13 -12.12 24.78
N VAL A 597 -25.40 -12.05 25.22
CA VAL A 597 -26.30 -13.21 25.18
C VAL A 597 -26.51 -13.68 23.74
N ARG A 598 -26.86 -12.78 22.82
CA ARG A 598 -27.09 -13.14 21.40
C ARG A 598 -25.84 -13.67 20.71
N MET A 599 -24.68 -13.11 21.02
CA MET A 599 -23.37 -13.57 20.51
C MET A 599 -23.02 -14.96 21.03
N VAL A 600 -23.24 -15.22 22.32
CA VAL A 600 -22.99 -16.55 22.91
C VAL A 600 -23.92 -17.59 22.30
N ASP A 601 -25.19 -17.26 22.08
CA ASP A 601 -26.14 -18.17 21.47
C ASP A 601 -25.83 -18.40 19.98
N SER A 602 -25.54 -17.35 19.21
CA SER A 602 -25.09 -17.47 17.81
C SER A 602 -23.82 -18.32 17.70
N CYS A 603 -22.82 -18.10 18.57
CA CYS A 603 -21.62 -18.94 18.59
C CYS A 603 -21.89 -20.39 19.02
N THR A 604 -22.98 -20.64 19.76
CA THR A 604 -23.39 -22.01 20.13
C THR A 604 -24.01 -22.72 18.93
N GLU A 605 -24.90 -22.05 18.21
CA GLU A 605 -25.55 -22.59 17.00
C GLU A 605 -24.51 -22.99 15.93
N GLU A 606 -23.45 -22.20 15.81
CA GLU A 606 -22.35 -22.37 14.85
C GLU A 606 -21.25 -23.33 15.36
N GLN A 607 -21.49 -24.08 16.44
CA GLN A 607 -20.57 -25.12 16.89
C GLN A 607 -20.59 -26.33 15.97
N ALA A 608 -19.41 -26.94 15.76
CA ALA A 608 -19.22 -28.09 14.89
C ALA A 608 -20.19 -29.25 15.17
N SER A 609 -20.50 -29.50 16.44
CA SER A 609 -21.48 -30.51 16.88
C SER A 609 -22.90 -30.18 16.43
N ASN A 610 -23.38 -28.96 16.71
CA ASN A 610 -24.74 -28.52 16.39
C ASN A 610 -24.96 -28.43 14.88
N VAL A 611 -24.02 -27.85 14.14
CA VAL A 611 -24.06 -27.77 12.67
C VAL A 611 -24.09 -29.19 12.07
N PHE A 612 -23.23 -30.09 12.54
CA PHE A 612 -23.23 -31.48 12.06
C PHE A 612 -24.55 -32.21 12.36
N LEU A 613 -25.06 -32.11 13.59
CA LEU A 613 -26.30 -32.77 13.99
C LEU A 613 -27.51 -32.23 13.22
N TYR A 614 -27.58 -30.91 13.01
CA TYR A 614 -28.65 -30.28 12.22
C TYR A 614 -28.70 -30.85 10.80
N TYR A 615 -27.56 -30.90 10.10
CA TYR A 615 -27.55 -31.47 8.75
C TYR A 615 -27.70 -32.99 8.74
N LEU A 616 -27.20 -33.69 9.76
CA LEU A 616 -27.43 -35.13 9.90
C LEU A 616 -28.93 -35.45 10.04
N GLN A 617 -29.66 -34.66 10.83
CA GLN A 617 -31.12 -34.75 10.94
C GLN A 617 -31.80 -34.44 9.59
N SER A 618 -31.36 -33.38 8.91
CA SER A 618 -31.88 -33.00 7.59
C SER A 618 -31.71 -34.13 6.55
N ILE A 619 -30.56 -34.81 6.51
CA ILE A 619 -30.38 -35.91 5.56
C ILE A 619 -31.20 -37.14 5.96
N LEU A 620 -31.32 -37.44 7.26
CA LEU A 620 -32.14 -38.56 7.75
C LEU A 620 -33.63 -38.37 7.42
N SER A 621 -34.16 -37.15 7.54
CA SER A 621 -35.57 -36.87 7.24
C SER A 621 -35.93 -37.01 5.76
N THR A 622 -34.95 -37.02 4.85
CA THR A 622 -35.19 -37.28 3.42
C THR A 622 -35.57 -38.74 3.10
N GLY A 623 -35.36 -39.67 4.03
CA GLY A 623 -35.55 -41.11 3.81
C GLY A 623 -34.51 -41.77 2.90
N ARG A 624 -33.58 -41.00 2.31
CA ARG A 624 -32.48 -41.52 1.45
C ARG A 624 -31.33 -42.13 2.25
N TYR A 625 -31.28 -41.82 3.54
CA TYR A 625 -30.24 -42.26 4.47
C TYR A 625 -30.90 -42.94 5.65
N ILE A 626 -30.42 -44.13 6.00
CA ILE A 626 -31.07 -44.99 6.98
C ILE A 626 -30.06 -45.62 7.94
N MET A 627 -30.59 -46.23 9.01
CA MET A 627 -29.83 -47.15 9.84
C MET A 627 -29.85 -48.56 9.25
N GLU A 628 -28.85 -49.36 9.56
CA GLU A 628 -28.69 -50.73 9.06
C GLU A 628 -29.93 -51.59 9.36
N ASN A 629 -30.58 -51.34 10.50
CA ASN A 629 -31.81 -51.98 10.94
C ASN A 629 -32.97 -51.78 9.94
N ASP A 630 -33.04 -50.65 9.22
CA ASP A 630 -34.12 -50.36 8.25
C ASP A 630 -33.79 -50.77 6.81
N LYS A 631 -32.61 -51.37 6.56
CA LYS A 631 -32.13 -51.67 5.21
C LYS A 631 -33.06 -52.61 4.42
N HIS A 632 -33.79 -53.46 5.13
CA HIS A 632 -34.78 -54.35 4.54
C HIS A 632 -36.04 -53.61 4.06
N ILE A 633 -36.36 -52.45 4.66
CA ILE A 633 -37.50 -51.60 4.30
C ILE A 633 -37.12 -50.69 3.12
N TYR A 634 -35.89 -50.18 3.11
CA TYR A 634 -35.37 -49.28 2.07
C TYR A 634 -34.07 -49.81 1.44
N PRO A 635 -34.12 -50.79 0.52
CA PRO A 635 -32.94 -51.49 -0.01
C PRO A 635 -31.94 -50.59 -0.75
N HIS A 636 -32.42 -49.48 -1.30
CA HIS A 636 -31.63 -48.53 -2.09
C HIS A 636 -31.10 -47.33 -1.28
N ALA A 637 -31.49 -47.21 0.00
CA ALA A 637 -31.04 -46.11 0.84
C ALA A 637 -29.60 -46.35 1.33
N THR A 638 -28.87 -45.25 1.53
CA THR A 638 -27.49 -45.30 2.01
C THR A 638 -27.47 -45.52 3.52
N VAL A 639 -26.79 -46.56 3.99
CA VAL A 639 -26.66 -46.85 5.42
C VAL A 639 -25.58 -45.99 6.04
N ILE A 640 -25.94 -45.21 7.08
CA ILE A 640 -25.00 -44.28 7.76
C ILE A 640 -24.73 -44.64 9.23
N GLY A 641 -25.39 -45.67 9.75
CA GLY A 641 -25.23 -46.14 11.12
C GLY A 641 -26.08 -47.38 11.41
N PHE A 642 -26.18 -47.78 12.67
CA PHE A 642 -27.06 -48.87 13.14
C PHE A 642 -27.56 -48.61 14.56
N ILE A 643 -28.55 -49.39 14.98
CA ILE A 643 -29.09 -49.46 16.35
C ILE A 643 -28.79 -50.84 16.91
N ASP A 644 -28.32 -50.85 18.16
CA ASP A 644 -28.09 -52.07 18.93
C ASP A 644 -29.30 -52.28 19.85
N ASP A 645 -30.22 -53.15 19.47
CA ASP A 645 -31.48 -53.41 20.20
C ASP A 645 -31.25 -54.05 21.59
N SER A 646 -30.00 -54.38 21.93
CA SER A 646 -29.61 -54.93 23.23
C SER A 646 -29.26 -53.87 24.29
N GLU A 647 -29.20 -52.60 23.92
CA GLU A 647 -28.85 -51.50 24.81
C GLU A 647 -30.12 -50.90 25.45
N GLU A 648 -30.14 -50.73 26.78
CA GLU A 648 -31.27 -50.11 27.51
C GLU A 648 -31.41 -48.60 27.22
N ASP A 649 -30.31 -47.94 26.84
CA ASP A 649 -30.29 -46.53 26.47
C ASP A 649 -30.68 -46.37 24.99
N GLU A 650 -31.59 -45.43 24.66
CA GLU A 650 -31.91 -45.07 23.26
C GLU A 650 -30.69 -44.43 22.56
N VAL A 651 -29.75 -45.25 22.10
CA VAL A 651 -28.51 -44.83 21.44
C VAL A 651 -28.41 -45.36 20.02
N VAL A 652 -27.76 -44.58 19.17
CA VAL A 652 -27.51 -44.88 17.77
C VAL A 652 -26.02 -44.84 17.50
N TYR A 653 -25.54 -45.78 16.68
CA TYR A 653 -24.14 -45.90 16.30
C TYR A 653 -23.94 -45.37 14.88
N ILE A 654 -23.42 -44.15 14.78
CA ILE A 654 -23.16 -43.49 13.49
C ILE A 654 -21.77 -43.86 12.97
N TYR A 655 -21.65 -44.17 11.68
CA TYR A 655 -20.37 -44.38 10.99
C TYR A 655 -19.73 -43.03 10.61
N PRO A 656 -18.68 -42.55 11.30
CA PRO A 656 -18.24 -41.15 11.17
C PRO A 656 -17.79 -40.76 9.75
N PRO A 657 -16.95 -41.55 9.03
CA PRO A 657 -16.55 -41.21 7.67
C PRO A 657 -17.72 -41.15 6.69
N THR A 658 -18.66 -42.11 6.79
CA THR A 658 -19.82 -42.21 5.90
C THR A 658 -20.79 -41.07 6.15
N ALA A 659 -21.21 -40.88 7.40
CA ALA A 659 -22.14 -39.82 7.77
C ALA A 659 -21.57 -38.43 7.46
N TYR A 660 -20.30 -38.18 7.77
CA TYR A 660 -19.63 -36.92 7.43
C TYR A 660 -19.57 -36.69 5.91
N GLY A 661 -19.23 -37.72 5.13
CA GLY A 661 -19.19 -37.62 3.67
C GLY A 661 -20.53 -37.23 3.06
N GLU A 662 -21.62 -37.84 3.53
CA GLU A 662 -22.98 -37.56 3.04
C GLU A 662 -23.52 -36.21 3.50
N VAL A 663 -23.30 -35.85 4.78
CA VAL A 663 -23.61 -34.52 5.28
C VAL A 663 -22.84 -33.46 4.47
N LYS A 664 -21.54 -33.66 4.23
CA LYS A 664 -20.73 -32.70 3.45
C LYS A 664 -21.23 -32.55 2.01
N LYS A 665 -21.65 -33.64 1.35
CA LYS A 665 -22.28 -33.59 0.03
C LYS A 665 -23.58 -32.79 0.05
N HIS A 666 -24.44 -33.04 1.05
CA HIS A 666 -25.71 -32.33 1.20
C HIS A 666 -25.51 -30.83 1.39
N VAL A 667 -24.62 -30.44 2.30
CA VAL A 667 -24.29 -29.02 2.57
C VAL A 667 -23.71 -28.33 1.33
N LYS A 668 -22.83 -29.02 0.60
CA LYS A 668 -22.25 -28.50 -0.65
C LYS A 668 -23.29 -28.28 -1.74
N ASN A 669 -24.27 -29.17 -1.86
CA ASN A 669 -25.37 -29.00 -2.80
C ASN A 669 -26.27 -27.80 -2.46
N SER A 670 -26.32 -27.43 -1.17
CA SER A 670 -27.03 -26.24 -0.69
C SER A 670 -26.20 -24.94 -0.78
N GLY A 671 -25.00 -24.97 -1.38
CA GLY A 671 -24.15 -23.79 -1.56
C GLY A 671 -23.24 -23.44 -0.38
N SER A 672 -23.20 -24.27 0.67
CA SER A 672 -22.41 -24.07 1.89
C SER A 672 -21.27 -25.11 2.00
N ASP A 673 -20.40 -25.02 3.00
CA ASP A 673 -19.40 -26.07 3.30
C ASP A 673 -19.27 -26.33 4.82
N ILE A 674 -18.89 -27.56 5.18
CA ILE A 674 -18.49 -27.90 6.55
C ILE A 674 -16.96 -27.82 6.63
N SER A 675 -16.49 -26.78 7.33
CA SER A 675 -15.07 -26.50 7.51
C SER A 675 -14.40 -27.35 8.61
N HIS A 676 -15.17 -28.03 9.44
CA HIS A 676 -14.66 -28.84 10.55
C HIS A 676 -14.25 -30.26 10.13
N SER A 677 -13.16 -30.76 10.72
CA SER A 677 -12.74 -32.15 10.53
C SER A 677 -13.60 -33.13 11.33
N ILE A 678 -13.63 -34.40 10.90
CA ILE A 678 -14.31 -35.48 11.64
C ILE A 678 -13.79 -35.56 13.08
N GLU A 679 -12.49 -35.40 13.30
CA GLU A 679 -11.93 -35.44 14.65
C GLU A 679 -12.42 -34.27 15.52
N ALA A 680 -12.48 -33.05 14.96
CA ALA A 680 -12.97 -31.87 15.66
C ALA A 680 -14.45 -32.01 16.04
N ILE A 681 -15.29 -32.49 15.10
CA ILE A 681 -16.71 -32.80 15.35
C ILE A 681 -16.83 -33.83 16.48
N GLY A 682 -16.06 -34.93 16.40
CA GLY A 682 -16.10 -35.98 17.43
C GLY A 682 -15.66 -35.49 18.82
N LYS A 683 -14.63 -34.64 18.90
CA LYS A 683 -14.21 -34.01 20.18
C LYS A 683 -15.33 -33.13 20.74
N GLN A 684 -15.97 -32.34 19.89
CA GLN A 684 -17.04 -31.43 20.29
C GLN A 684 -18.30 -32.18 20.74
N LEU A 685 -18.75 -33.19 19.98
CA LEU A 685 -19.88 -34.05 20.35
C LEU A 685 -19.68 -34.72 21.72
N LYS A 686 -18.43 -35.10 22.04
CA LYS A 686 -18.10 -35.66 23.36
C LYS A 686 -18.16 -34.61 24.45
N HIS A 687 -17.60 -33.43 24.20
CA HIS A 687 -17.62 -32.31 25.14
C HIS A 687 -19.05 -31.86 25.46
N ASP A 688 -19.93 -31.83 24.46
CA ASP A 688 -21.31 -31.39 24.60
C ASP A 688 -22.24 -32.47 25.19
N GLY A 689 -21.70 -33.64 25.57
CA GLY A 689 -22.46 -34.73 26.17
C GLY A 689 -23.38 -35.49 25.20
N VAL A 690 -23.18 -35.30 23.89
CA VAL A 690 -23.96 -35.98 22.84
C VAL A 690 -23.51 -37.43 22.68
N ILE A 691 -22.21 -37.70 22.81
CA ILE A 691 -21.66 -39.06 22.77
C ILE A 691 -21.96 -39.77 24.10
N ALA A 692 -22.76 -40.82 24.04
CA ALA A 692 -23.15 -41.64 25.19
C ALA A 692 -21.99 -42.53 25.66
N LYS A 693 -21.29 -43.18 24.73
CA LYS A 693 -20.22 -44.15 25.02
C LYS A 693 -19.02 -43.95 24.09
N ALA A 694 -17.81 -44.05 24.63
CA ALA A 694 -16.56 -43.98 23.85
C ALA A 694 -15.43 -44.77 24.52
N ASN A 695 -14.49 -45.27 23.72
CA ASN A 695 -13.29 -45.90 24.26
C ASN A 695 -12.42 -44.89 25.04
N LYS A 696 -11.69 -45.36 26.06
CA LYS A 696 -10.81 -44.53 26.89
C LYS A 696 -9.81 -43.74 26.01
N GLY A 697 -9.80 -42.41 26.17
CA GLY A 697 -8.93 -41.51 25.39
C GLY A 697 -9.37 -41.26 23.94
N ARG A 698 -10.51 -41.78 23.49
CA ARG A 698 -11.04 -41.58 22.13
C ARG A 698 -12.43 -40.93 22.15
N ASN A 699 -12.88 -40.50 20.97
CA ASN A 699 -14.23 -39.98 20.72
C ASN A 699 -15.12 -41.00 19.98
N GLN A 700 -14.66 -42.25 19.86
CA GLN A 700 -15.31 -43.29 19.08
C GLN A 700 -15.35 -44.58 19.89
N LEU A 701 -16.35 -45.41 19.61
CA LEU A 701 -16.51 -46.76 20.14
C LEU A 701 -16.24 -47.78 19.02
N LEU A 702 -15.49 -48.84 19.31
CA LEU A 702 -15.28 -49.94 18.37
C LEU A 702 -16.40 -50.96 18.56
N LYS A 703 -17.25 -51.16 17.56
CA LYS A 703 -18.31 -52.18 17.57
C LYS A 703 -18.13 -53.13 16.40
N THR A 704 -18.56 -54.38 16.58
CA THR A 704 -18.56 -55.39 15.52
C THR A 704 -19.97 -55.45 14.94
N VAL A 705 -20.09 -55.21 13.63
CA VAL A 705 -21.35 -55.29 12.88
C VAL A 705 -21.12 -56.26 11.73
N ASP A 706 -21.95 -57.29 11.61
CA ASP A 706 -21.83 -58.36 10.59
C ASP A 706 -20.41 -58.96 10.50
N GLY A 707 -19.76 -59.18 11.64
CA GLY A 707 -18.40 -59.73 11.73
C GLY A 707 -17.26 -58.74 11.40
N VAL A 708 -17.58 -57.50 11.03
CA VAL A 708 -16.59 -56.45 10.72
C VAL A 708 -16.51 -55.42 11.86
N LYS A 709 -15.30 -55.13 12.31
CA LYS A 709 -15.06 -54.09 13.33
C LYS A 709 -15.11 -52.69 12.70
N ARG A 710 -15.99 -51.83 13.20
CA ARG A 710 -16.16 -50.44 12.74
C ARG A 710 -16.04 -49.46 13.90
N TRP A 711 -15.39 -48.33 13.64
CA TRP A 711 -15.37 -47.21 14.58
C TRP A 711 -16.65 -46.39 14.43
N THR A 712 -17.30 -46.09 15.54
CA THR A 712 -18.64 -45.48 15.58
C THR A 712 -18.67 -44.30 16.55
N TRP A 713 -19.54 -43.34 16.28
CA TRP A 713 -20.02 -42.41 17.30
C TRP A 713 -21.29 -42.98 17.91
N CYS A 714 -21.25 -43.33 19.19
CA CYS A 714 -22.43 -43.75 19.96
C CYS A 714 -23.12 -42.50 20.51
N ILE A 715 -24.26 -42.13 19.94
CA ILE A 715 -24.98 -40.87 20.19
C ILE A 715 -26.37 -41.18 20.72
N TYR A 716 -26.91 -40.40 21.66
CA TYR A 716 -28.31 -40.57 22.05
C TYR A 716 -29.26 -40.24 20.89
N ALA A 717 -30.23 -41.12 20.61
CA ALA A 717 -31.17 -41.01 19.49
C ALA A 717 -31.93 -39.67 19.48
N LYS A 718 -32.27 -39.14 20.66
CA LYS A 718 -32.91 -37.82 20.83
C LYS A 718 -32.16 -36.66 20.15
N HIS A 719 -30.84 -36.75 20.00
CA HIS A 719 -30.02 -35.69 19.39
C HIS A 719 -30.01 -35.73 17.86
N ILE A 720 -30.54 -36.79 17.24
CA ILE A 720 -30.61 -36.94 15.79
C ILE A 720 -32.05 -37.10 15.29
N GLY A 721 -33.05 -36.90 16.16
CA GLY A 721 -34.47 -36.94 15.81
C GLY A 721 -34.94 -38.25 15.19
N TYR A 722 -34.13 -39.31 15.31
CA TYR A 722 -34.39 -40.58 14.65
C TYR A 722 -35.29 -41.44 15.55
N GLN A 723 -36.48 -41.79 15.05
CA GLN A 723 -37.36 -42.76 15.68
C GLN A 723 -37.19 -44.11 14.96
N PRO A 724 -36.83 -45.19 15.67
CA PRO A 724 -36.73 -46.52 15.06
C PRO A 724 -38.08 -46.96 14.49
N SER A 725 -38.10 -47.43 13.25
CA SER A 725 -39.29 -47.97 12.56
C SER A 725 -40.02 -49.05 13.36
N PHE A 726 -39.28 -49.76 14.23
CA PHE A 726 -39.81 -50.83 15.08
C PHE A 726 -40.82 -50.35 16.13
N LYS A 727 -40.78 -49.06 16.55
CA LYS A 727 -41.75 -48.49 17.50
C LYS A 727 -43.08 -48.08 16.84
N LEU A 728 -43.10 -47.81 15.53
CA LEU A 728 -44.34 -47.52 14.79
C LEU A 728 -45.22 -48.77 14.60
N ILE A 729 -44.63 -49.96 14.69
CA ILE A 729 -45.35 -51.24 14.48
C ILE A 729 -46.04 -51.71 15.78
N GLN A 730 -45.64 -51.23 16.96
CA GLN A 730 -46.22 -51.64 18.25
C GLN A 730 -47.32 -50.72 18.79
N GLY A 731 -47.51 -49.53 18.22
CA GLY A 731 -48.67 -48.66 18.49
C GLY A 731 -49.70 -48.86 17.39
N GLY A 732 -50.76 -49.63 17.69
CA GLY A 732 -51.84 -49.92 16.74
C GLY A 732 -52.42 -48.66 16.09
N ASP A 733 -52.75 -48.83 14.81
CA ASP A 733 -53.47 -47.92 13.90
C ASP A 733 -52.71 -46.69 13.39
N THR A 734 -51.94 -46.87 12.31
CA THR A 734 -51.83 -45.84 11.25
C THR A 734 -51.74 -46.47 9.86
N GLU A 735 -52.54 -45.93 8.94
CA GLU A 735 -52.57 -46.24 7.50
C GLU A 735 -51.19 -46.08 6.84
N PRO A 736 -50.90 -46.80 5.74
CA PRO A 736 -49.61 -46.72 5.07
C PRO A 736 -49.34 -45.31 4.54
N ILE A 737 -48.20 -44.74 4.94
CA ILE A 737 -47.65 -43.50 4.40
C ILE A 737 -47.47 -43.69 2.89
N ALA A 738 -48.13 -42.82 2.11
CA ALA A 738 -48.05 -42.81 0.66
C ALA A 738 -46.61 -42.63 0.16
N ASP A 739 -46.34 -43.30 -0.97
CA ASP A 739 -45.12 -43.28 -1.76
C ASP A 739 -44.47 -41.88 -1.86
N PRO A 740 -43.18 -41.70 -1.53
CA PRO A 740 -42.48 -40.42 -1.63
C PRO A 740 -42.26 -39.94 -3.08
N GLY A 741 -42.79 -40.66 -4.08
CA GLY A 741 -42.73 -40.29 -5.50
C GLY A 741 -43.76 -39.29 -6.01
N SER A 742 -44.61 -38.69 -5.16
CA SER A 742 -45.61 -37.70 -5.60
C SER A 742 -45.67 -36.45 -4.73
N ILE A 743 -44.61 -35.63 -4.74
CA ILE A 743 -44.66 -34.16 -4.52
C ILE A 743 -43.67 -33.50 -5.47
#